data_AF-A0AAV9AX29-F1
#
_entry.id   AF-A0AAV9AX29-F1
#
_cell.length_a   1.000
_cell.length_b   1.000
_cell.length_c   1.000
_cell.angle_alpha   90.00
_cell.angle_beta   90.00
_cell.angle_gamma   90.00
#
_symmetry.space_group_name_H-M   'P 1'
#
loop_
_entity.id
_entity.type
_entity.pdbx_description
1 polymer ?
#
loop_
_entity_poly.entity_id
_entity_poly.type
_entity_poly.pdbx_seq_one_letter_code
_entity_poly.pdbx_strand_id
1 'polypeptide(L)'
;MEPDVSIESGCMIRVAVLPVGEVPSAELREYAAMLSRHRRVELSSVSSFYAEHQKSPFGSQPWDTGSLRFKFVVGGSPPSPWEDFQSDRKILAVVGLCHCPSSPDLAVASELFASACRPYASSALVARCFAFSPSDAQLEEGNKRDSNLILFPPSDRQAQELHMLTMMQYIAASLLMEFEKWVLRAESSGTILKTPLDSQASLSSEEVIKAKKRRLGRAQKTIGDYCLLAGSPSDANAHYTTAIELARLTGDVFWHAGALEGSVCALLVDRMDQVDAVLEEEVKYRYYTVIQLYRRAFIQDNAQRVSTVSFEVEAALKLARFLCRRELAKEVVELLMGAADGAKSLIDASDRLILYVEIARLFGKLGYQRKAAFFSRQVAQLYLQQESVCAAISAMQVLSMTSKAYRVQGRGANSRLQEISDESGSNHVDGGKLQPQSVVSLFESQWSNLQMVVLREILLSSVRAGYPLTAWSAAARLLRSYYPLITPAGQSGLASTLTNSAERLPSGTRCADPALPFIRLHSFPVHPSQIDIVKRNPAKEEWWTGSAPSGPFIYTPFSKGETNDNSKQELTWIVGEPVQVLVELANPCGFDLNVESIYLSVHSENFDAFPLSVCLPPNTSKVISLSGVPTKVGPVAIPGCIVHCFGVITEHYFKDVDNLLLGAAQGLVLSDPFRCCGSGKLRNVSVPNISVVPSLPLLVAHVMGGDGSAILYEGEIRDVWISLSNAGCVPVEQAHISLSGKNQDSVISIAHEALQSALPLKPGAEVTLPVTVKAWQINLLDSDNAATRNASGSTGRLYKEGSTSPLLVIHYAGPLTDSGELQKNDHSVPPGRRLVVPLHVTILQGLSFVKARLLSMEFPAHVSEAHPRSIHIKERLIEDVDGKSKTDSLVKIDPYRGSWGLRLLEMELSNPTDVAFEISVCVQLDNQKNDLSLTSVTDDASDGGYPKTRVDRDYSARVLIPLEHFKLPILDDSFFGKDGQADDASGNKVRTNVEKNTKAELNASIKDLVSRIKVRWQSGRNSSGELNIKDAIQAALQTSVMDIVLPDPLTFGFRLVRNVIGEESSDLLKTSDGSILSHEMTPLEVLVRNNTKEMMSISLSVTCRDVAGGNCIEGNKSTVLWAGVLNGVQIEVPPLQEIKHPFSMYFLVPGEYTLIGAAVINNATEVLKARAKMSSPEGSVFCRGPPFHVSVVGAV
;
A
#
# COMPACT_ATOMS: atom_id res chain seq x y z
N MET A 1 -24.32 56.37 19.04
CA MET A 1 -24.48 56.24 17.57
C MET A 1 -25.65 55.32 17.25
N GLU A 2 -26.24 55.46 16.06
CA GLU A 2 -27.36 54.60 15.64
C GLU A 2 -26.90 53.47 14.71
N PRO A 3 -27.42 52.24 14.89
CA PRO A 3 -27.17 51.16 13.94
C PRO A 3 -28.01 51.33 12.66
N ASP A 4 -27.48 50.82 11.55
CA ASP A 4 -28.13 50.79 10.24
C ASP A 4 -28.52 52.17 9.68
N VAL A 5 -27.69 53.18 9.91
CA VAL A 5 -27.94 54.57 9.47
C VAL A 5 -27.85 54.76 7.95
N SER A 6 -28.92 55.23 7.34
CA SER A 6 -28.96 55.74 5.96
C SER A 6 -29.28 57.23 5.93
N ILE A 7 -29.07 57.88 4.77
CA ILE A 7 -29.51 59.28 4.58
C ILE A 7 -31.02 59.41 4.83
N GLU A 8 -31.80 58.39 4.45
CA GLU A 8 -33.26 58.34 4.63
C GLU A 8 -33.71 58.15 6.08
N SER A 9 -32.80 57.94 7.04
CA SER A 9 -33.19 57.66 8.43
C SER A 9 -34.05 58.77 9.04
N GLY A 10 -33.86 60.01 8.58
CA GLY A 10 -34.61 61.18 9.06
C GLY A 10 -36.11 61.14 8.77
N CYS A 11 -36.58 60.31 7.83
CA CYS A 11 -38.01 60.12 7.54
C CYS A 11 -38.61 58.87 8.22
N MET A 12 -37.84 58.14 9.04
CA MET A 12 -38.31 56.91 9.68
C MET A 12 -38.84 57.17 11.09
N ILE A 13 -40.10 56.81 11.31
CA ILE A 13 -40.77 56.88 12.61
C ILE A 13 -40.36 55.68 13.45
N ARG A 14 -39.77 55.90 14.63
CA ARG A 14 -39.43 54.79 15.52
C ARG A 14 -40.63 54.33 16.34
N VAL A 15 -40.79 53.02 16.36
CA VAL A 15 -41.83 52.34 17.12
C VAL A 15 -41.17 51.34 18.07
N ALA A 16 -41.35 51.52 19.38
CA ALA A 16 -40.89 50.54 20.36
C ALA A 16 -41.83 49.34 20.33
N VAL A 17 -41.27 48.14 20.16
CA VAL A 17 -42.04 46.89 20.15
C VAL A 17 -41.70 46.12 21.43
N LEU A 18 -42.65 46.04 22.36
CA LEU A 18 -42.43 45.55 23.72
C LEU A 18 -43.22 44.26 23.98
N PRO A 19 -42.61 43.19 24.53
CA PRO A 19 -43.38 42.05 25.02
C PRO A 19 -44.20 42.47 26.25
N VAL A 20 -45.48 42.09 26.27
CA VAL A 20 -46.42 42.37 27.36
C VAL A 20 -46.85 41.04 27.99
N GLY A 21 -46.50 40.85 29.26
CA GLY A 21 -46.69 39.57 29.96
C GLY A 21 -45.62 38.54 29.58
N GLU A 22 -45.86 37.27 29.91
CA GLU A 22 -44.99 36.17 29.49
C GLU A 22 -45.26 35.81 28.04
N VAL A 23 -44.29 36.06 27.16
CA VAL A 23 -44.36 35.71 25.73
C VAL A 23 -43.23 34.74 25.40
N PRO A 24 -43.53 33.52 24.91
CA PRO A 24 -42.50 32.58 24.46
C PRO A 24 -41.59 33.21 23.38
N SER A 25 -40.29 32.94 23.45
CA SER A 25 -39.30 33.59 22.57
C SER A 25 -39.47 33.26 21.08
N ALA A 26 -40.02 32.08 20.76
CA ALA A 26 -40.37 31.70 19.39
C ALA A 26 -41.53 32.55 18.84
N GLU A 27 -42.62 32.64 19.61
CA GLU A 27 -43.82 33.42 19.28
C GLU A 27 -43.51 34.92 19.16
N LEU A 28 -42.75 35.48 20.11
CA LEU A 28 -42.35 36.88 20.05
C LEU A 28 -41.61 37.21 18.75
N ARG A 29 -40.74 36.29 18.28
CA ARG A 29 -40.00 36.45 17.04
C ARG A 29 -40.94 36.41 15.83
N GLU A 30 -41.94 35.54 15.84
CA GLU A 30 -42.93 35.45 14.78
C GLU A 30 -43.81 36.72 14.69
N TYR A 31 -44.36 37.17 15.81
CA TYR A 31 -45.20 38.38 15.85
C TYR A 31 -44.41 39.63 15.44
N ALA A 32 -43.17 39.77 15.94
CA ALA A 32 -42.29 40.86 15.53
C ALA A 32 -41.91 40.78 14.03
N ALA A 33 -41.79 39.58 13.47
CA ALA A 33 -41.51 39.38 12.05
C ALA A 33 -42.70 39.76 11.17
N MET A 34 -43.95 39.45 11.59
CA MET A 34 -45.16 39.92 10.92
C MET A 34 -45.23 41.45 10.93
N LEU A 35 -45.04 42.07 12.09
CA LEU A 35 -45.04 43.54 12.23
C LEU A 35 -43.97 44.20 11.35
N SER A 36 -42.78 43.59 11.29
CA SER A 36 -41.66 44.07 10.49
C SER A 36 -41.90 44.08 8.98
N ARG A 37 -42.96 43.42 8.46
CA ARG A 37 -43.36 43.51 7.05
C ARG A 37 -44.04 44.83 6.72
N HIS A 38 -44.62 45.50 7.72
CA HIS A 38 -45.36 46.76 7.57
C HIS A 38 -44.49 47.99 7.87
N ARG A 39 -43.23 47.99 7.39
CA ARG A 39 -42.30 49.14 7.55
C ARG A 39 -42.65 50.34 6.69
N ARG A 40 -43.49 50.16 5.67
CA ARG A 40 -43.95 51.21 4.77
C ARG A 40 -45.47 51.12 4.68
N VAL A 41 -46.14 52.25 4.91
CA VAL A 41 -47.60 52.38 4.82
C VAL A 41 -47.89 53.52 3.85
N GLU A 42 -48.53 53.22 2.72
CA GLU A 42 -48.87 54.22 1.70
C GLU A 42 -49.93 55.19 2.21
N LEU A 43 -49.73 56.49 2.00
CA LEU A 43 -50.65 57.54 2.45
C LEU A 43 -52.05 57.40 1.83
N SER A 44 -52.14 56.87 0.62
CA SER A 44 -53.41 56.59 -0.06
C SER A 44 -54.31 55.66 0.76
N SER A 45 -53.72 54.70 1.47
CA SER A 45 -54.44 53.78 2.37
C SER A 45 -54.77 54.38 3.74
N VAL A 46 -53.99 55.38 4.18
CA VAL A 46 -54.17 56.09 5.45
C VAL A 46 -55.30 57.11 5.37
N SER A 47 -55.54 57.69 4.19
CA SER A 47 -56.56 58.71 3.93
C SER A 47 -57.95 58.35 4.49
N SER A 48 -58.34 57.07 4.42
CA SER A 48 -59.62 56.56 4.92
C SER A 48 -59.77 56.61 6.45
N PHE A 49 -58.66 56.60 7.19
CA PHE A 49 -58.61 56.65 8.65
C PHE A 49 -58.25 58.05 9.18
N TYR A 50 -57.91 58.98 8.30
CA TYR A 50 -57.48 60.34 8.63
C TYR A 50 -58.68 61.28 8.71
N ALA A 51 -58.76 62.07 9.78
CA ALA A 51 -59.82 63.05 9.99
C ALA A 51 -59.23 64.45 10.17
N GLU A 52 -59.40 65.31 9.18
CA GLU A 52 -58.91 66.70 9.22
C GLU A 52 -59.78 67.52 10.20
N HIS A 53 -59.22 67.93 11.33
CA HIS A 53 -59.94 68.72 12.34
C HIS A 53 -59.72 70.24 12.18
N GLN A 54 -58.62 70.65 11.56
CA GLN A 54 -58.24 72.03 11.20
C GLN A 54 -57.43 71.99 9.91
N LYS A 55 -57.24 73.13 9.23
CA LYS A 55 -56.43 73.21 8.00
C LYS A 55 -55.03 72.65 8.27
N SER A 56 -54.69 71.54 7.62
CA SER A 56 -53.42 70.84 7.87
C SER A 56 -52.21 71.75 7.62
N PRO A 57 -51.17 71.72 8.48
CA PRO A 57 -49.90 72.40 8.24
C PRO A 57 -49.10 71.79 7.08
N PHE A 58 -49.47 70.60 6.59
CA PHE A 58 -48.81 69.89 5.48
C PHE A 58 -49.44 70.28 4.13
N GLY A 59 -49.17 71.51 3.69
CA GLY A 59 -49.79 72.08 2.50
C GLY A 59 -49.49 71.35 1.18
N SER A 60 -48.43 70.55 1.11
CA SER A 60 -48.03 69.79 -0.08
C SER A 60 -47.91 68.27 0.18
N GLN A 61 -48.71 67.74 1.10
CA GLN A 61 -48.74 66.31 1.43
C GLN A 61 -49.06 65.42 0.19
N PRO A 62 -48.17 64.50 -0.21
CA PRO A 62 -48.36 63.65 -1.38
C PRO A 62 -49.24 62.43 -1.06
N TRP A 63 -50.56 62.61 -0.99
CA TRP A 63 -51.51 61.54 -0.62
C TRP A 63 -51.49 60.31 -1.53
N ASP A 64 -51.25 60.49 -2.83
CA ASP A 64 -51.31 59.38 -3.80
C ASP A 64 -49.99 58.60 -3.91
N THR A 65 -48.85 59.27 -3.75
CA THR A 65 -47.51 58.71 -4.03
C THR A 65 -46.63 58.55 -2.80
N GLY A 66 -46.97 59.23 -1.69
CA GLY A 66 -46.17 59.25 -0.48
C GLY A 66 -46.47 58.09 0.47
N SER A 67 -45.57 57.89 1.43
CA SER A 67 -45.65 56.80 2.41
C SER A 67 -45.07 57.20 3.76
N LEU A 68 -45.66 56.70 4.84
CA LEU A 68 -45.10 56.74 6.18
C LEU A 68 -44.19 55.53 6.38
N ARG A 69 -43.02 55.76 7.00
CA ARG A 69 -41.98 54.74 7.17
C ARG A 69 -41.73 54.47 8.63
N PHE A 70 -41.67 53.20 9.01
CA PHE A 70 -41.53 52.75 10.38
C PHE A 70 -40.23 51.98 10.60
N LYS A 71 -39.51 52.33 11.67
CA LYS A 71 -38.36 51.58 12.21
C LYS A 71 -38.78 50.94 13.54
N PHE A 72 -39.07 49.64 13.49
CA PHE A 72 -39.45 48.87 14.67
C PHE A 72 -38.22 48.53 15.53
N VAL A 73 -38.25 48.92 16.81
CA VAL A 73 -37.19 48.68 17.80
C VAL A 73 -37.70 47.63 18.79
N VAL A 74 -37.38 46.36 18.53
CA VAL A 74 -37.78 45.23 19.39
C VAL A 74 -37.06 45.30 20.73
N GLY A 75 -37.80 45.25 21.83
CA GLY A 75 -37.31 45.45 23.19
C GLY A 75 -37.25 46.92 23.62
N GLY A 76 -37.51 47.87 22.71
CA GLY A 76 -37.42 49.30 22.97
C GLY A 76 -35.98 49.81 23.07
N SER A 77 -35.84 51.13 23.26
CA SER A 77 -34.57 51.79 23.55
C SER A 77 -34.76 52.84 24.65
N PRO A 78 -33.73 53.20 25.43
CA PRO A 78 -33.83 54.36 26.30
C PRO A 78 -34.00 55.66 25.48
N PRO A 79 -34.60 56.72 26.07
CA PRO A 79 -34.72 58.01 25.39
C PRO A 79 -33.34 58.58 25.07
N SER A 80 -33.19 59.10 23.85
CA SER A 80 -31.93 59.64 23.36
C SER A 80 -31.71 61.05 23.93
N PRO A 81 -30.52 61.41 24.42
CA PRO A 81 -30.22 62.78 24.84
C PRO A 81 -30.22 63.78 23.66
N TRP A 82 -30.29 63.28 22.42
CA TRP A 82 -30.29 64.06 21.18
C TRP A 82 -31.67 64.10 20.51
N GLU A 83 -32.72 63.65 21.19
CA GLU A 83 -34.06 63.54 20.62
C GLU A 83 -34.66 64.88 20.18
N ASP A 84 -34.31 65.98 20.86
CA ASP A 84 -34.72 67.34 20.46
C ASP A 84 -33.92 67.87 19.27
N PHE A 85 -32.72 67.35 19.04
CA PHE A 85 -31.90 67.70 17.88
C PHE A 85 -32.29 66.90 16.64
N GLN A 86 -32.62 65.62 16.79
CA GLN A 86 -33.01 64.71 15.70
C GLN A 86 -34.30 63.97 16.10
N SER A 87 -35.43 64.45 15.58
CA SER A 87 -36.77 63.98 15.96
C SER A 87 -37.01 62.52 15.58
N ASP A 88 -36.33 62.02 14.55
CA ASP A 88 -36.34 60.61 14.14
C ASP A 88 -35.72 59.66 15.20
N ARG A 89 -35.03 60.20 16.21
CA ARG A 89 -34.53 59.41 17.35
C ARG A 89 -35.58 59.19 18.45
N LYS A 90 -36.69 59.94 18.43
CA LYS A 90 -37.79 59.79 19.40
C LYS A 90 -38.53 58.48 19.15
N ILE A 91 -38.88 57.77 20.23
CA ILE A 91 -39.89 56.72 20.17
C ILE A 91 -41.25 57.40 20.10
N LEU A 92 -41.82 57.48 18.89
CA LEU A 92 -43.06 58.22 18.63
C LEU A 92 -44.29 57.33 18.77
N ALA A 93 -44.12 56.00 18.72
CA ALA A 93 -45.18 55.05 19.02
C ALA A 93 -44.68 53.83 19.81
N VAL A 94 -45.59 53.18 20.53
CA VAL A 94 -45.34 51.94 21.27
C VAL A 94 -46.35 50.87 20.84
N VAL A 95 -45.85 49.72 20.42
CA VAL A 95 -46.62 48.53 20.10
C VAL A 95 -46.29 47.43 21.10
N GLY A 96 -47.25 47.07 21.95
CA GLY A 96 -47.15 45.93 22.86
C GLY A 96 -47.50 44.64 22.12
N LEU A 97 -46.75 43.55 22.32
CA LEU A 97 -47.07 42.22 21.82
C LEU A 97 -47.42 41.32 22.99
N CYS A 98 -48.65 40.81 23.04
CA CYS A 98 -49.14 39.92 24.09
C CYS A 98 -49.55 38.57 23.50
N HIS A 99 -49.21 37.48 24.17
CA HIS A 99 -49.65 36.13 23.82
C HIS A 99 -50.74 35.69 24.81
N CYS A 100 -52.00 35.72 24.38
CA CYS A 100 -53.15 35.47 25.26
C CYS A 100 -53.13 34.10 25.97
N PRO A 101 -52.65 32.99 25.37
CA PRO A 101 -52.55 31.72 26.08
C PRO A 101 -51.66 31.76 27.34
N SER A 102 -50.65 32.64 27.34
CA SER A 102 -49.77 32.86 28.51
C SER A 102 -50.24 34.01 29.40
N SER A 103 -51.23 34.80 28.96
CA SER A 103 -51.79 35.95 29.69
C SER A 103 -53.32 35.89 29.66
N PRO A 104 -53.97 35.03 30.49
CA PRO A 104 -55.41 34.79 30.43
C PRO A 104 -56.25 36.00 30.89
N ASP A 105 -55.72 36.86 31.74
CA ASP A 105 -56.41 38.07 32.22
C ASP A 105 -56.02 39.30 31.38
N LEU A 106 -56.96 39.81 30.58
CA LEU A 106 -56.76 40.98 29.72
C LEU A 106 -56.61 42.29 30.51
N ALA A 107 -57.18 42.39 31.72
CA ALA A 107 -57.03 43.57 32.57
C ALA A 107 -55.58 43.71 33.05
N VAL A 108 -55.00 42.59 33.50
CA VAL A 108 -53.59 42.53 33.91
C VAL A 108 -52.67 42.81 32.72
N ALA A 109 -52.95 42.24 31.55
CA ALA A 109 -52.17 42.54 30.33
C ALA A 109 -52.21 44.04 29.97
N SER A 110 -53.36 44.69 30.10
CA SER A 110 -53.50 46.13 29.88
C SER A 110 -52.72 46.97 30.91
N GLU A 111 -52.69 46.55 32.18
CA GLU A 111 -51.90 47.24 33.21
C GLU A 111 -50.39 47.07 32.99
N LEU A 112 -49.95 45.87 32.62
CA LEU A 112 -48.57 45.58 32.24
C LEU A 112 -48.15 46.42 31.03
N PHE A 113 -49.02 46.55 30.02
CA PHE A 113 -48.77 47.42 28.88
C PHE A 113 -48.66 48.89 29.29
N ALA A 114 -49.57 49.39 30.11
CA ALA A 114 -49.51 50.76 30.63
C ALA A 114 -48.22 51.01 31.42
N SER A 115 -47.75 50.02 32.19
CA SER A 115 -46.47 50.05 32.89
C SER A 115 -45.27 50.10 31.93
N ALA A 116 -45.28 49.26 30.88
CA ALA A 116 -44.24 49.21 29.86
C ALA A 116 -44.16 50.50 29.02
N CYS A 117 -45.26 51.24 28.90
CA CYS A 117 -45.29 52.54 28.21
C CYS A 117 -44.74 53.71 29.05
N ARG A 118 -44.64 53.59 30.39
CA ARG A 118 -44.20 54.70 31.27
C ARG A 118 -42.86 55.34 30.88
N PRO A 119 -41.80 54.57 30.52
CA PRO A 119 -40.52 55.14 30.09
C PRO A 119 -40.62 56.04 28.85
N TYR A 120 -41.70 55.90 28.07
CA TYR A 120 -41.93 56.60 26.81
C TYR A 120 -43.03 57.67 26.91
N ALA A 121 -43.58 57.93 28.10
CA ALA A 121 -44.75 58.79 28.27
C ALA A 121 -44.53 60.25 27.78
N SER A 122 -43.27 60.71 27.72
CA SER A 122 -42.93 62.05 27.24
C SER A 122 -42.75 62.15 25.71
N SER A 123 -42.56 61.03 25.01
CA SER A 123 -42.20 61.00 23.58
C SER A 123 -43.18 60.22 22.70
N ALA A 124 -43.81 59.17 23.23
CA ALA A 124 -44.77 58.37 22.50
C ALA A 124 -46.11 59.09 22.34
N LEU A 125 -46.51 59.30 21.10
CA LEU A 125 -47.77 59.93 20.72
C LEU A 125 -48.90 58.91 20.60
N VAL A 126 -48.58 57.67 20.21
CA VAL A 126 -49.56 56.59 20.00
C VAL A 126 -49.08 55.31 20.69
N ALA A 127 -49.98 54.66 21.44
CA ALA A 127 -49.72 53.38 22.08
C ALA A 127 -50.85 52.37 21.81
N ARG A 128 -50.50 51.17 21.34
CA ARG A 128 -51.42 50.06 21.07
C ARG A 128 -50.81 48.74 21.49
N CYS A 129 -51.61 47.78 21.97
CA CYS A 129 -51.18 46.44 22.35
C CYS A 129 -51.89 45.41 21.46
N PHE A 130 -51.14 44.59 20.74
CA PHE A 130 -51.63 43.51 19.91
C PHE A 130 -51.59 42.20 20.70
N ALA A 131 -52.77 41.63 20.95
CA ALA A 131 -52.96 40.44 21.77
C ALA A 131 -53.35 39.25 20.87
N PHE A 132 -52.45 38.29 20.73
CA PHE A 132 -52.57 37.16 19.80
C PHE A 132 -53.20 35.93 20.44
N SER A 133 -54.02 35.23 19.66
CA SER A 133 -54.67 33.97 20.02
C SER A 133 -55.57 34.06 21.27
N PRO A 134 -56.50 35.04 21.35
CA PRO A 134 -57.46 35.14 22.45
C PRO A 134 -58.38 33.92 22.49
N SER A 135 -58.79 33.54 23.70
CA SER A 135 -59.88 32.58 23.92
C SER A 135 -61.25 33.19 23.66
N ASP A 136 -62.28 32.36 23.46
CA ASP A 136 -63.65 32.83 23.21
C ASP A 136 -64.17 33.76 24.32
N ALA A 137 -63.85 33.46 25.59
CA ALA A 137 -64.20 34.31 26.73
C ALA A 137 -63.52 35.69 26.66
N GLN A 138 -62.26 35.74 26.22
CA GLN A 138 -61.50 36.99 26.05
C GLN A 138 -62.01 37.82 24.87
N LEU A 139 -62.51 37.18 23.80
CA LEU A 139 -63.15 37.86 22.67
C LEU A 139 -64.44 38.60 23.10
N GLU A 140 -65.25 37.98 23.96
CA GLU A 140 -66.45 38.62 24.51
C GLU A 140 -66.14 39.77 25.48
N GLU A 141 -65.05 39.66 26.25
CA GLU A 141 -64.61 40.69 27.18
C GLU A 141 -63.97 41.89 26.46
N GLY A 142 -63.15 41.65 25.44
CA GLY A 142 -62.45 42.70 24.68
C GLY A 142 -63.39 43.66 23.95
N ASN A 143 -64.53 43.17 23.46
CA ASN A 143 -65.54 43.99 22.78
C ASN A 143 -66.24 45.01 23.71
N LYS A 144 -66.06 44.93 25.03
CA LYS A 144 -66.73 45.77 26.03
C LYS A 144 -65.87 46.92 26.56
N ARG A 145 -64.57 47.01 26.20
CA ARG A 145 -63.64 48.01 26.74
C ARG A 145 -63.03 48.87 25.64
N ASP A 146 -63.17 50.19 25.74
CA ASP A 146 -62.39 51.20 24.99
C ASP A 146 -60.92 51.19 25.46
N SER A 147 -60.23 50.07 25.23
CA SER A 147 -58.87 49.86 25.68
C SER A 147 -57.91 49.91 24.49
N ASN A 148 -56.66 50.33 24.73
CA ASN A 148 -55.59 50.34 23.73
C ASN A 148 -55.19 48.92 23.26
N LEU A 149 -55.99 47.90 23.57
CA LEU A 149 -55.76 46.48 23.34
C LEU A 149 -56.56 46.03 22.10
N ILE A 150 -55.87 45.42 21.15
CA ILE A 150 -56.42 44.93 19.88
C ILE A 150 -56.23 43.41 19.87
N LEU A 151 -57.33 42.69 19.71
CA LEU A 151 -57.35 41.22 19.70
C LEU A 151 -57.13 40.67 18.29
N PHE A 152 -56.22 39.70 18.16
CA PHE A 152 -55.93 38.96 16.93
C PHE A 152 -56.40 37.51 17.10
N PRO A 153 -57.63 37.16 16.66
CA PRO A 153 -58.18 35.81 16.77
C PRO A 153 -57.26 34.75 16.13
N PRO A 154 -57.30 33.50 16.62
CA PRO A 154 -56.57 32.40 16.00
C PRO A 154 -57.15 32.14 14.60
N SER A 155 -56.41 32.52 13.57
CA SER A 155 -56.79 32.47 12.16
C SER A 155 -55.56 32.16 11.31
N ASP A 156 -55.77 31.87 10.03
CA ASP A 156 -54.67 31.71 9.08
C ASP A 156 -53.75 32.95 9.07
N ARG A 157 -52.45 32.71 8.91
CA ARG A 157 -51.42 33.76 8.94
C ARG A 157 -51.73 34.94 8.00
N GLN A 158 -52.27 34.67 6.82
CA GLN A 158 -52.63 35.71 5.85
C GLN A 158 -53.73 36.65 6.39
N ALA A 159 -54.72 36.10 7.09
CA ALA A 159 -55.79 36.90 7.70
C ALA A 159 -55.26 37.76 8.86
N GLN A 160 -54.36 37.21 9.68
CA GLN A 160 -53.71 37.97 10.75
C GLN A 160 -52.80 39.07 10.21
N GLU A 161 -52.06 38.82 9.12
CA GLU A 161 -51.24 39.83 8.43
C GLU A 161 -52.12 40.93 7.81
N LEU A 162 -53.27 40.59 7.21
CA LEU A 162 -54.21 41.59 6.68
C LEU A 162 -54.80 42.46 7.79
N HIS A 163 -55.20 41.86 8.92
CA HIS A 163 -55.69 42.62 10.08
C HIS A 163 -54.60 43.56 10.63
N MET A 164 -53.36 43.07 10.71
CA MET A 164 -52.21 43.86 11.15
C MET A 164 -51.95 45.06 10.24
N LEU A 165 -52.09 44.88 8.92
CA LEU A 165 -51.99 45.97 7.96
C LEU A 165 -53.00 47.08 8.27
N THR A 166 -54.27 46.73 8.50
CA THR A 166 -55.32 47.70 8.85
C THR A 166 -55.01 48.43 10.17
N MET A 167 -54.51 47.71 11.17
CA MET A 167 -54.13 48.32 12.45
C MET A 167 -52.94 49.25 12.30
N MET A 168 -51.97 48.91 11.45
CA MET A 168 -50.83 49.78 11.14
C MET A 168 -51.25 51.04 10.37
N GLN A 169 -52.24 50.94 9.46
CA GLN A 169 -52.83 52.11 8.78
C GLN A 169 -53.51 53.06 9.78
N TYR A 170 -54.23 52.51 10.77
CA TYR A 170 -54.83 53.30 11.84
C TYR A 170 -53.78 53.99 12.74
N ILE A 171 -52.70 53.28 13.11
CA ILE A 171 -51.58 53.88 13.86
C ILE A 171 -50.93 55.01 13.04
N ALA A 172 -50.74 54.80 11.74
CA ALA A 172 -50.20 55.78 10.82
C ALA A 172 -51.06 57.06 10.75
N ALA A 173 -52.39 56.91 10.63
CA ALA A 173 -53.33 58.05 10.65
C ALA A 173 -53.27 58.81 11.97
N SER A 174 -53.24 58.08 13.09
CA SER A 174 -53.17 58.66 14.44
C SER A 174 -51.89 59.48 14.64
N LEU A 175 -50.75 58.96 14.18
CA LEU A 175 -49.47 59.66 14.23
C LEU A 175 -49.48 60.92 13.37
N LEU A 176 -50.05 60.86 12.16
CA LEU A 176 -50.14 62.01 11.27
C LEU A 176 -50.92 63.17 11.93
N MET A 177 -52.07 62.87 12.54
CA MET A 177 -52.87 63.86 13.28
C MET A 177 -52.12 64.44 14.50
N GLU A 178 -51.33 63.63 15.22
CA GLU A 178 -50.51 64.13 16.33
C GLU A 178 -49.32 64.99 15.86
N PHE A 179 -48.73 64.68 14.70
CA PHE A 179 -47.69 65.53 14.10
C PHE A 179 -48.24 66.90 13.71
N GLU A 180 -49.44 66.98 13.15
CA GLU A 180 -50.10 68.26 12.85
C GLU A 180 -50.31 69.11 14.10
N LYS A 181 -50.83 68.50 15.17
CA LYS A 181 -51.02 69.17 16.46
C LYS A 181 -49.71 69.70 17.02
N TRP A 182 -48.62 68.94 16.85
CA TRP A 182 -47.30 69.36 17.30
C TRP A 182 -46.77 70.55 16.49
N VAL A 183 -46.84 70.50 15.15
CA VAL A 183 -46.38 71.56 14.25
C VAL A 183 -47.11 72.88 14.52
N LEU A 184 -48.44 72.85 14.64
CA LEU A 184 -49.25 74.05 14.94
C LEU A 184 -48.92 74.67 16.31
N ARG A 185 -48.56 73.85 17.31
CA ARG A 185 -48.09 74.34 18.62
C ARG A 185 -46.68 74.91 18.55
N ALA A 186 -45.80 74.33 17.75
CA ALA A 186 -44.42 74.76 17.62
C ALA A 186 -44.29 76.16 16.98
N GLU A 187 -45.19 76.52 16.06
CA GLU A 187 -45.23 77.86 15.46
C GLU A 187 -45.75 78.94 16.42
N SER A 188 -46.66 78.57 17.31
CA SER A 188 -47.33 79.49 18.25
C SER A 188 -46.63 79.61 19.61
N SER A 189 -45.91 78.57 20.03
CA SER A 189 -45.27 78.47 21.35
C SER A 189 -43.76 78.59 21.23
N GLY A 190 -43.13 79.35 22.14
CA GLY A 190 -41.67 79.49 22.25
C GLY A 190 -40.97 78.23 22.74
N THR A 191 -41.16 77.10 22.05
CA THR A 191 -40.70 75.76 22.39
C THR A 191 -39.19 75.76 22.63
N ILE A 192 -38.77 75.32 23.81
CA ILE A 192 -37.37 75.37 24.23
C ILE A 192 -36.70 74.05 23.85
N LEU A 193 -36.06 74.02 22.68
CA LEU A 193 -35.26 72.89 22.22
C LEU A 193 -33.83 73.02 22.75
N LYS A 194 -33.38 72.02 23.52
CA LYS A 194 -32.04 71.99 24.12
C LYS A 194 -31.26 70.79 23.62
N THR A 195 -29.96 70.95 23.52
CA THR A 195 -29.04 69.82 23.35
C THR A 195 -28.07 69.74 24.54
N PRO A 196 -27.40 68.60 24.74
CA PRO A 196 -26.33 68.48 25.73
C PRO A 196 -25.17 69.48 25.56
N LEU A 197 -25.08 70.17 24.43
CA LEU A 197 -24.06 71.20 24.16
C LEU A 197 -24.45 72.57 24.75
N ASP A 198 -25.75 72.80 25.04
CA ASP A 198 -26.25 74.08 25.54
C ASP A 198 -25.97 74.22 27.05
N SER A 199 -24.75 74.61 27.43
CA SER A 199 -24.37 74.98 28.81
C SER A 199 -24.83 76.41 29.13
N GLN A 200 -25.24 76.69 30.38
CA GLN A 200 -25.86 77.96 30.79
C GLN A 200 -24.92 79.17 30.65
N ALA A 201 -24.96 79.83 29.49
CA ALA A 201 -24.36 81.14 29.30
C ALA A 201 -25.31 82.25 29.76
N SER A 202 -24.83 83.15 30.62
CA SER A 202 -25.51 84.40 30.96
C SER A 202 -25.46 85.34 29.76
N LEU A 203 -26.62 85.71 29.21
CA LEU A 203 -26.73 86.44 27.94
C LEU A 203 -26.68 87.97 28.15
N SER A 204 -25.84 88.65 27.39
CA SER A 204 -25.87 90.09 27.11
C SER A 204 -26.96 90.47 26.09
N SER A 205 -27.32 91.75 25.96
CA SER A 205 -28.45 92.23 25.14
C SER A 205 -28.34 91.92 23.63
N GLU A 206 -27.14 91.95 23.04
CA GLU A 206 -26.92 91.52 21.65
C GLU A 206 -27.09 90.00 21.47
N GLU A 207 -26.76 89.23 22.50
CA GLU A 207 -26.92 87.78 22.50
C GLU A 207 -28.39 87.37 22.64
N VAL A 208 -29.26 88.22 23.21
CA VAL A 208 -30.71 87.95 23.29
C VAL A 208 -31.38 87.93 21.91
N ILE A 209 -31.03 88.86 21.01
CA ILE A 209 -31.58 88.90 19.63
C ILE A 209 -31.09 87.68 18.84
N LYS A 210 -29.78 87.38 18.94
CA LYS A 210 -29.20 86.17 18.33
C LYS A 210 -29.84 84.90 18.92
N ALA A 211 -30.12 84.86 20.22
CA ALA A 211 -30.80 83.74 20.88
C ALA A 211 -32.24 83.56 20.40
N LYS A 212 -33.00 84.64 20.17
CA LYS A 212 -34.36 84.55 19.61
C LYS A 212 -34.34 83.98 18.19
N LYS A 213 -33.44 84.47 17.32
CA LYS A 213 -33.26 83.93 15.96
C LYS A 213 -32.78 82.48 15.98
N ARG A 214 -31.89 82.12 16.91
CA ARG A 214 -31.41 80.74 17.10
C ARG A 214 -32.56 79.82 17.48
N ARG A 215 -33.39 80.19 18.46
CA ARG A 215 -34.59 79.43 18.83
C ARG A 215 -35.54 79.25 17.66
N LEU A 216 -35.80 80.30 16.89
CA LEU A 216 -36.63 80.21 15.68
C LEU A 216 -36.03 79.24 14.65
N GLY A 217 -34.71 79.31 14.39
CA GLY A 217 -34.04 78.39 13.47
C GLY A 217 -34.12 76.93 13.91
N ARG A 218 -33.94 76.66 15.22
CA ARG A 218 -34.10 75.31 15.80
C ARG A 218 -35.54 74.81 15.70
N ALA A 219 -36.52 75.67 15.95
CA ALA A 219 -37.94 75.35 15.80
C ALA A 219 -38.28 75.02 14.33
N GLN A 220 -37.84 75.84 13.38
CA GLN A 220 -38.03 75.60 11.94
C GLN A 220 -37.40 74.28 11.49
N LYS A 221 -36.18 73.96 11.96
CA LYS A 221 -35.54 72.66 11.70
C LYS A 221 -36.43 71.51 12.19
N THR A 222 -36.95 71.62 13.40
CA THR A 222 -37.74 70.55 14.04
C THR A 222 -39.11 70.40 13.38
N ILE A 223 -39.75 71.51 12.98
CA ILE A 223 -40.96 71.48 12.16
C ILE A 223 -40.67 70.74 10.84
N GLY A 224 -39.54 71.04 10.20
CA GLY A 224 -39.06 70.29 9.03
C GLY A 224 -38.93 68.79 9.27
N ASP A 225 -38.40 68.37 10.42
CA ASP A 225 -38.33 66.94 10.79
C ASP A 225 -39.73 66.30 10.88
N TYR A 226 -40.70 66.97 11.51
CA TYR A 226 -42.07 66.42 11.62
C TYR A 226 -42.77 66.39 10.27
N CYS A 227 -42.57 67.37 9.38
CA CYS A 227 -43.05 67.30 8.00
C CYS A 227 -42.44 66.11 7.25
N LEU A 228 -41.15 65.84 7.47
CA LEU A 228 -40.45 64.72 6.85
C LEU A 228 -40.95 63.37 7.39
N LEU A 229 -41.18 63.25 8.71
CA LEU A 229 -41.78 62.08 9.35
C LEU A 229 -43.23 61.86 8.93
N ALA A 230 -43.98 62.94 8.66
CA ALA A 230 -45.32 62.90 8.10
C ALA A 230 -45.36 62.45 6.63
N GLY A 231 -44.20 62.39 5.94
CA GLY A 231 -44.12 62.04 4.53
C GLY A 231 -44.39 63.22 3.57
N SER A 232 -44.23 64.47 4.02
CA SER A 232 -44.28 65.68 3.18
C SER A 232 -42.88 66.27 2.97
N PRO A 233 -42.11 65.80 1.97
CA PRO A 233 -40.72 66.23 1.76
C PRO A 233 -40.60 67.68 1.23
N SER A 234 -41.56 68.15 0.43
CA SER A 234 -41.59 69.51 -0.11
C SER A 234 -41.78 70.56 0.99
N ASP A 235 -42.74 70.35 1.90
CA ASP A 235 -42.95 71.21 3.06
C ASP A 235 -41.72 71.17 3.99
N ALA A 236 -41.18 69.98 4.24
CA ALA A 236 -39.98 69.81 5.05
C ALA A 236 -38.79 70.62 4.51
N ASN A 237 -38.55 70.57 3.19
CA ASN A 237 -37.44 71.28 2.55
C ASN A 237 -37.58 72.81 2.63
N ALA A 238 -38.80 73.35 2.57
CA ALA A 238 -39.05 74.77 2.79
C ALA A 238 -38.63 75.19 4.21
N HIS A 239 -39.06 74.45 5.23
CA HIS A 239 -38.68 74.71 6.62
C HIS A 239 -37.17 74.54 6.86
N TYR A 240 -36.54 73.50 6.30
CA TYR A 240 -35.08 73.33 6.41
C TYR A 240 -34.30 74.47 5.76
N THR A 241 -34.76 75.00 4.62
CA THR A 241 -34.10 76.13 3.95
C THR A 241 -34.09 77.37 4.86
N THR A 242 -35.22 77.68 5.50
CA THR A 242 -35.28 78.79 6.48
C THR A 242 -34.41 78.52 7.71
N ALA A 243 -34.36 77.28 8.19
CA ALA A 243 -33.53 76.89 9.32
C ALA A 243 -32.03 77.01 9.02
N ILE A 244 -31.59 76.61 7.82
CA ILE A 244 -30.20 76.73 7.34
C ILE A 244 -29.77 78.20 7.33
N GLU A 245 -30.61 79.10 6.79
CA GLU A 245 -30.32 80.53 6.76
C GLU A 245 -30.21 81.14 8.16
N LEU A 246 -31.17 80.82 9.04
CA LEU A 246 -31.18 81.30 10.42
C LEU A 246 -30.00 80.76 11.25
N ALA A 247 -29.65 79.48 11.09
CA ALA A 247 -28.52 78.85 11.77
C ALA A 247 -27.18 79.45 11.29
N ARG A 248 -27.04 79.70 9.98
CA ARG A 248 -25.88 80.37 9.39
C ARG A 248 -25.71 81.81 9.91
N LEU A 249 -26.80 82.57 10.03
CA LEU A 249 -26.79 83.94 10.55
C LEU A 249 -26.48 84.03 12.05
N THR A 250 -26.85 83.00 12.82
CA THR A 250 -26.67 82.97 14.27
C THR A 250 -25.40 82.26 14.73
N GLY A 251 -24.65 81.69 13.78
CA GLY A 251 -23.42 80.93 14.05
C GLY A 251 -23.67 79.58 14.73
N ASP A 252 -24.90 79.05 14.69
CA ASP A 252 -25.25 77.76 15.29
C ASP A 252 -24.85 76.61 14.34
N VAL A 253 -23.53 76.33 14.28
CA VAL A 253 -22.93 75.40 13.30
C VAL A 253 -23.48 73.99 13.41
N PHE A 254 -23.76 73.51 14.63
CA PHE A 254 -24.28 72.16 14.85
C PHE A 254 -25.71 72.00 14.31
N TRP A 255 -26.59 72.98 14.57
CA TRP A 255 -27.95 72.99 14.02
C TRP A 255 -28.00 73.30 12.53
N HIS A 256 -27.03 74.05 12.01
CA HIS A 256 -26.84 74.22 10.57
C HIS A 256 -26.54 72.88 9.89
N ALA A 257 -25.65 72.06 10.47
CA ALA A 257 -25.35 70.72 9.96
C ALA A 257 -26.60 69.83 9.96
N GLY A 258 -27.35 69.80 11.06
CA GLY A 258 -28.58 69.00 11.18
C GLY A 258 -29.70 69.44 10.23
N ALA A 259 -29.86 70.74 9.99
CA ALA A 259 -30.84 71.24 9.02
C ALA A 259 -30.45 70.92 7.57
N LEU A 260 -29.16 70.98 7.25
CA LEU A 260 -28.66 70.57 5.93
C LEU A 260 -28.76 69.05 5.73
N GLU A 261 -28.50 68.26 6.76
CA GLU A 261 -28.71 66.80 6.73
C GLU A 261 -30.18 66.45 6.46
N GLY A 262 -31.12 67.11 7.15
CA GLY A 262 -32.55 66.96 6.94
C GLY A 262 -33.01 67.38 5.54
N SER A 263 -32.48 68.48 5.00
CA SER A 263 -32.84 68.94 3.64
C SER A 263 -32.38 67.97 2.55
N VAL A 264 -31.23 67.31 2.72
CA VAL A 264 -30.79 66.26 1.78
C VAL A 264 -31.69 65.03 1.89
N CYS A 265 -32.11 64.64 3.09
CA CYS A 265 -33.08 63.56 3.26
C CYS A 265 -34.40 63.88 2.56
N ALA A 266 -34.93 65.11 2.72
CA ALA A 266 -36.14 65.56 2.04
C ALA A 266 -36.00 65.52 0.52
N LEU A 267 -34.87 66.01 -0.02
CA LEU A 267 -34.57 65.99 -1.46
C LEU A 267 -34.55 64.55 -2.03
N LEU A 268 -33.97 63.60 -1.30
CA LEU A 268 -33.93 62.20 -1.71
C LEU A 268 -35.31 61.54 -1.65
N VAL A 269 -36.09 61.82 -0.60
CA VAL A 269 -37.45 61.27 -0.43
C VAL A 269 -38.41 61.80 -1.51
N ASP A 270 -38.27 63.06 -1.90
CA ASP A 270 -39.07 63.68 -2.97
C ASP A 270 -38.82 63.06 -4.36
N ARG A 271 -37.60 62.58 -4.61
CA ARG A 271 -37.15 62.08 -5.92
C ARG A 271 -36.83 60.58 -5.95
N MET A 272 -37.47 59.79 -5.09
CA MET A 272 -37.09 58.38 -4.88
C MET A 272 -37.12 57.50 -6.13
N ASP A 273 -37.94 57.82 -7.12
CA ASP A 273 -38.07 57.04 -8.35
C ASP A 273 -37.10 57.49 -9.46
N GLN A 274 -36.29 58.53 -9.24
CA GLN A 274 -35.43 59.18 -10.25
C GLN A 274 -34.05 59.55 -9.68
N VAL A 275 -33.21 58.55 -9.38
CA VAL A 275 -31.82 58.78 -8.97
C VAL A 275 -30.94 59.01 -10.21
N ASP A 276 -30.87 60.26 -10.64
CA ASP A 276 -29.98 60.71 -11.72
C ASP A 276 -28.58 61.08 -11.20
N ALA A 277 -27.59 61.06 -12.09
CA ALA A 277 -26.21 61.45 -11.77
C ALA A 277 -26.08 62.87 -11.20
N VAL A 278 -26.99 63.78 -11.56
CA VAL A 278 -27.03 65.16 -11.03
C VAL A 278 -27.46 65.17 -9.56
N LEU A 279 -28.48 64.38 -9.21
CA LEU A 279 -28.95 64.27 -7.82
C LEU A 279 -27.86 63.65 -6.93
N GLU A 280 -27.14 62.68 -7.45
CA GLU A 280 -26.03 62.04 -6.75
C GLU A 280 -24.90 63.02 -6.41
N GLU A 281 -24.45 63.84 -7.37
CA GLU A 281 -23.41 64.84 -7.12
C GLU A 281 -23.90 65.94 -6.17
N GLU A 282 -25.16 66.34 -6.25
CA GLU A 282 -25.80 67.28 -5.32
C GLU A 282 -25.80 66.73 -3.88
N VAL A 283 -26.24 65.47 -3.69
CA VAL A 283 -26.25 64.78 -2.40
C VAL A 283 -24.84 64.66 -1.83
N LYS A 284 -23.88 64.25 -2.67
CA LYS A 284 -22.47 64.13 -2.30
C LYS A 284 -21.89 65.47 -1.84
N TYR A 285 -22.07 66.53 -2.62
CA TYR A 285 -21.59 67.88 -2.27
C TYR A 285 -22.17 68.37 -0.95
N ARG A 286 -23.50 68.24 -0.76
CA ARG A 286 -24.16 68.67 0.47
C ARG A 286 -23.72 67.84 1.68
N TYR A 287 -23.57 66.52 1.56
CA TYR A 287 -23.10 65.69 2.67
C TYR A 287 -21.63 65.91 3.05
N TYR A 288 -20.74 66.17 2.08
CA TYR A 288 -19.38 66.61 2.42
C TYR A 288 -19.39 67.91 3.23
N THR A 289 -20.28 68.84 2.90
CA THR A 289 -20.50 70.06 3.69
C THR A 289 -21.03 69.72 5.09
N VAL A 290 -22.00 68.81 5.22
CA VAL A 290 -22.50 68.34 6.53
C VAL A 290 -21.37 67.76 7.40
N ILE A 291 -20.54 66.87 6.84
CA ILE A 291 -19.39 66.27 7.55
C ILE A 291 -18.43 67.36 8.02
N GLN A 292 -18.10 68.34 7.17
CA GLN A 292 -17.25 69.47 7.54
C GLN A 292 -17.86 70.36 8.63
N LEU A 293 -19.18 70.60 8.59
CA LEU A 293 -19.88 71.38 9.61
C LEU A 293 -19.88 70.66 10.96
N TYR A 294 -20.16 69.35 11.00
CA TYR A 294 -20.06 68.57 12.24
C TYR A 294 -18.64 68.55 12.80
N ARG A 295 -17.62 68.40 11.93
CA ARG A 295 -16.21 68.49 12.32
C ARG A 295 -15.84 69.87 12.87
N ARG A 296 -16.34 70.95 12.27
CA ARG A 296 -16.09 72.32 12.74
C ARG A 296 -16.78 72.60 14.07
N ALA A 297 -17.98 72.07 14.28
CA ALA A 297 -18.70 72.19 15.55
C ALA A 297 -17.91 71.56 16.71
N PHE A 298 -17.11 70.52 16.45
CA PHE A 298 -16.21 69.92 17.44
C PHE A 298 -15.08 70.87 17.88
N ILE A 299 -14.53 71.66 16.96
CA ILE A 299 -13.30 72.46 17.18
C ILE A 299 -13.58 73.77 17.93
N GLN A 300 -14.78 74.34 17.82
CA GLN A 300 -15.08 75.69 18.34
C GLN A 300 -15.22 75.78 19.87
N ASP A 301 -15.44 74.68 20.59
CA ASP A 301 -15.67 74.68 22.04
C ASP A 301 -14.93 73.53 22.75
N ASN A 302 -13.60 73.64 22.86
CA ASN A 302 -12.74 72.68 23.59
C ASN A 302 -13.07 72.51 25.10
N ALA A 303 -14.05 73.26 25.63
CA ALA A 303 -14.53 73.19 27.01
C ALA A 303 -15.76 72.26 27.21
N GLN A 304 -16.32 71.70 26.14
CA GLN A 304 -17.54 70.88 26.22
C GLN A 304 -17.25 69.42 26.63
N ARG A 305 -18.05 68.90 27.57
CA ARG A 305 -17.94 67.51 28.08
C ARG A 305 -18.49 66.45 27.12
N VAL A 306 -19.06 66.83 25.98
CA VAL A 306 -19.79 65.94 25.05
C VAL A 306 -19.21 66.06 23.64
N SER A 307 -18.68 64.96 23.11
CA SER A 307 -18.05 64.91 21.79
C SER A 307 -19.09 64.84 20.67
N THR A 308 -18.97 65.70 19.65
CA THR A 308 -19.81 65.69 18.43
C THR A 308 -19.27 64.77 17.32
N VAL A 309 -18.12 64.11 17.54
CA VAL A 309 -17.47 63.22 16.56
C VAL A 309 -18.39 62.08 16.13
N SER A 310 -19.27 61.61 17.01
CA SER A 310 -20.27 60.58 16.68
C SER A 310 -21.15 60.98 15.48
N PHE A 311 -21.55 62.26 15.37
CA PHE A 311 -22.35 62.76 14.25
C PHE A 311 -21.55 62.92 12.97
N GLU A 312 -20.28 63.35 13.06
CA GLU A 312 -19.37 63.42 11.90
C GLU A 312 -19.22 62.03 11.27
N VAL A 313 -18.91 61.03 12.12
CA VAL A 313 -18.71 59.66 11.69
C VAL A 313 -20.03 59.05 11.18
N GLU A 314 -21.16 59.32 11.84
CA GLU A 314 -22.47 58.86 11.38
C GLU A 314 -22.84 59.44 10.00
N ALA A 315 -22.58 60.74 9.76
CA ALA A 315 -22.79 61.38 8.46
C ALA A 315 -21.89 60.77 7.37
N ALA A 316 -20.62 60.45 7.70
CA ALA A 316 -19.73 59.75 6.78
C ALA A 316 -20.25 58.35 6.43
N LEU A 317 -20.81 57.59 7.39
CA LEU A 317 -21.42 56.28 7.13
C LEU A 317 -22.68 56.39 6.27
N LYS A 318 -23.53 57.41 6.50
CA LYS A 318 -24.74 57.66 5.69
C LYS A 318 -24.37 57.92 4.22
N LEU A 319 -23.37 58.78 3.98
CA LEU A 319 -22.86 59.05 2.63
C LEU A 319 -22.19 57.80 2.01
N ALA A 320 -21.35 57.10 2.77
CA ALA A 320 -20.69 55.88 2.31
C ALA A 320 -21.70 54.78 1.91
N ARG A 321 -22.81 54.66 2.65
CA ARG A 321 -23.90 53.72 2.34
C ARG A 321 -24.63 54.11 1.05
N PHE A 322 -24.88 55.40 0.82
CA PHE A 322 -25.51 55.90 -0.40
C PHE A 322 -24.63 55.67 -1.64
N LEU A 323 -23.32 55.91 -1.54
CA LEU A 323 -22.37 55.71 -2.65
C LEU A 323 -21.88 54.26 -2.81
N CYS A 324 -22.42 53.30 -2.06
CA CYS A 324 -21.90 51.93 -1.94
C CYS A 324 -22.14 51.08 -3.21
N ARG A 325 -21.34 51.31 -4.25
CA ARG A 325 -21.28 50.55 -5.51
C ARG A 325 -19.85 50.36 -5.99
N ARG A 326 -19.63 49.47 -6.95
CA ARG A 326 -18.27 49.10 -7.40
C ARG A 326 -17.54 50.25 -8.08
N GLU A 327 -18.27 51.11 -8.80
CA GLU A 327 -17.72 52.23 -9.57
C GLU A 327 -17.13 53.31 -8.67
N LEU A 328 -17.75 53.56 -7.51
CA LEU A 328 -17.34 54.57 -6.54
C LEU A 328 -16.59 53.99 -5.33
N ALA A 329 -16.06 52.76 -5.46
CA ALA A 329 -15.42 52.06 -4.35
C ALA A 329 -14.27 52.86 -3.71
N LYS A 330 -13.53 53.66 -4.50
CA LYS A 330 -12.45 54.52 -3.99
C LYS A 330 -12.96 55.54 -2.97
N GLU A 331 -14.03 56.26 -3.31
CA GLU A 331 -14.60 57.31 -2.45
C GLU A 331 -15.21 56.72 -1.18
N VAL A 332 -15.92 55.59 -1.31
CA VAL A 332 -16.49 54.87 -0.16
C VAL A 332 -15.38 54.40 0.76
N VAL A 333 -14.26 53.88 0.23
CA VAL A 333 -13.12 53.47 1.06
C VAL A 333 -12.54 54.65 1.81
N GLU A 334 -12.37 55.82 1.19
CA GLU A 334 -11.85 57.02 1.85
C GLU A 334 -12.76 57.47 3.00
N LEU A 335 -14.08 57.49 2.79
CA LEU A 335 -15.07 57.80 3.83
C LEU A 335 -15.03 56.80 4.99
N LEU A 336 -14.98 55.49 4.69
CA LEU A 336 -14.96 54.43 5.71
C LEU A 336 -13.66 54.43 6.51
N MET A 337 -12.51 54.68 5.88
CA MET A 337 -11.24 54.75 6.58
C MET A 337 -11.15 56.03 7.43
N GLY A 338 -11.65 57.17 6.94
CA GLY A 338 -11.77 58.39 7.76
C GLY A 338 -12.69 58.20 8.96
N ALA A 339 -13.82 57.52 8.78
CA ALA A 339 -14.72 57.12 9.86
C ALA A 339 -14.02 56.19 10.87
N ALA A 340 -13.23 55.22 10.39
CA ALA A 340 -12.45 54.31 11.24
C ALA A 340 -11.38 55.04 12.08
N ASP A 341 -10.74 56.08 11.53
CA ASP A 341 -9.78 56.90 12.28
C ASP A 341 -10.48 57.72 13.38
N GLY A 342 -11.68 58.23 13.10
CA GLY A 342 -12.54 58.90 14.08
C GLY A 342 -12.97 58.00 15.24
N ALA A 343 -12.91 56.67 15.08
CA ALA A 343 -13.26 55.71 16.14
C ALA A 343 -12.42 55.88 17.43
N LYS A 344 -11.17 56.34 17.30
CA LYS A 344 -10.28 56.56 18.46
C LYS A 344 -10.75 57.70 19.35
N SER A 345 -11.49 58.64 18.79
CA SER A 345 -12.06 59.80 19.49
C SER A 345 -13.43 59.52 20.10
N LEU A 346 -14.01 58.34 19.87
CA LEU A 346 -15.26 57.90 20.49
C LEU A 346 -14.98 57.33 21.89
N ILE A 347 -15.65 57.90 22.89
CA ILE A 347 -15.49 57.53 24.31
C ILE A 347 -16.23 56.22 24.60
N ASP A 348 -17.45 56.06 24.07
CA ASP A 348 -18.28 54.88 24.33
C ASP A 348 -17.80 53.66 23.50
N ALA A 349 -17.66 52.52 24.16
CA ALA A 349 -17.38 51.24 23.51
C ALA A 349 -18.52 50.80 22.59
N SER A 350 -19.77 51.13 22.95
CA SER A 350 -20.97 50.79 22.16
C SER A 350 -20.97 51.52 20.82
N ASP A 351 -20.55 52.79 20.81
CA ASP A 351 -20.45 53.58 19.58
C ASP A 351 -19.34 53.07 18.66
N ARG A 352 -18.19 52.68 19.22
CA ARG A 352 -17.11 52.01 18.46
C ARG A 352 -17.55 50.68 17.88
N LEU A 353 -18.35 49.92 18.63
CA LEU A 353 -18.92 48.64 18.18
C LEU A 353 -19.83 48.85 16.97
N ILE A 354 -20.80 49.76 17.08
CA ILE A 354 -21.74 50.09 15.98
C ILE A 354 -20.96 50.54 14.74
N LEU A 355 -20.00 51.45 14.92
CA LEU A 355 -19.16 51.94 13.84
C LEU A 355 -18.44 50.82 13.09
N TYR A 356 -17.73 49.94 13.79
CA TYR A 356 -16.99 48.85 13.13
C TYR A 356 -17.90 47.81 12.48
N VAL A 357 -19.09 47.54 13.05
CA VAL A 357 -20.10 46.69 12.41
C VAL A 357 -20.55 47.29 11.08
N GLU A 358 -20.85 48.58 11.05
CA GLU A 358 -21.30 49.29 9.85
C GLU A 358 -20.20 49.35 8.78
N ILE A 359 -18.96 49.65 9.17
CA ILE A 359 -17.80 49.61 8.26
C ILE A 359 -17.60 48.21 7.68
N ALA A 360 -17.69 47.16 8.51
CA ALA A 360 -17.56 45.78 8.06
C ALA A 360 -18.65 45.40 7.03
N ARG A 361 -19.90 45.77 7.30
CA ARG A 361 -21.05 45.54 6.40
C ARG A 361 -20.85 46.22 5.04
N LEU A 362 -20.40 47.48 5.04
CA LEU A 362 -20.18 48.25 3.80
C LEU A 362 -18.99 47.70 2.98
N PHE A 363 -17.88 47.33 3.63
CA PHE A 363 -16.79 46.64 2.91
C PHE A 363 -17.21 45.28 2.36
N GLY A 364 -18.09 44.56 3.08
CA GLY A 364 -18.67 43.31 2.61
C GLY A 364 -19.50 43.50 1.33
N LYS A 365 -20.35 44.54 1.29
CA LYS A 365 -21.16 44.91 0.11
C LYS A 365 -20.30 45.30 -1.10
N LEU A 366 -19.18 45.99 -0.90
CA LEU A 366 -18.24 46.31 -1.96
C LEU A 366 -17.46 45.09 -2.49
N GLY A 367 -17.52 43.95 -1.79
CA GLY A 367 -16.75 42.75 -2.11
C GLY A 367 -15.34 42.72 -1.51
N TYR A 368 -14.96 43.69 -0.68
CA TYR A 368 -13.67 43.74 0.01
C TYR A 368 -13.67 42.87 1.28
N GLN A 369 -13.77 41.56 1.08
CA GLN A 369 -13.92 40.56 2.15
C GLN A 369 -12.83 40.62 3.22
N ARG A 370 -11.57 40.93 2.84
CA ARG A 370 -10.45 41.06 3.79
C ARG A 370 -10.61 42.26 4.73
N LYS A 371 -11.03 43.42 4.20
CA LYS A 371 -11.29 44.62 5.01
C LYS A 371 -12.52 44.42 5.90
N ALA A 372 -13.57 43.82 5.35
CA ALA A 372 -14.77 43.45 6.12
C ALA A 372 -14.42 42.53 7.30
N ALA A 373 -13.57 41.52 7.06
CA ALA A 373 -13.11 40.60 8.09
C ALA A 373 -12.24 41.30 9.14
N PHE A 374 -11.37 42.23 8.74
CA PHE A 374 -10.56 43.03 9.68
C PHE A 374 -11.45 43.79 10.68
N PHE A 375 -12.43 44.55 10.20
CA PHE A 375 -13.33 45.29 11.11
C PHE A 375 -14.25 44.37 11.91
N SER A 376 -14.68 43.25 11.34
CA SER A 376 -15.44 42.23 12.07
C SER A 376 -14.62 41.60 13.21
N ARG A 377 -13.31 41.40 13.02
CA ARG A 377 -12.40 40.97 14.09
C ARG A 377 -12.27 42.04 15.17
N GLN A 378 -12.17 43.33 14.81
CA GLN A 378 -12.20 44.43 15.79
C GLN A 378 -13.50 44.42 16.61
N VAL A 379 -14.64 44.14 15.99
CA VAL A 379 -15.93 43.94 16.68
C VAL A 379 -15.86 42.77 17.66
N ALA A 380 -15.32 41.62 17.24
CA ALA A 380 -15.15 40.47 18.12
C ALA A 380 -14.22 40.77 19.33
N GLN A 381 -13.17 41.57 19.13
CA GLN A 381 -12.31 42.02 20.23
C GLN A 381 -13.04 42.92 21.22
N LEU A 382 -13.89 43.85 20.76
CA LEU A 382 -14.72 44.67 21.64
C LEU A 382 -15.72 43.82 22.44
N TYR A 383 -16.30 42.78 21.83
CA TYR A 383 -17.14 41.83 22.56
C TYR A 383 -16.33 41.04 23.60
N LEU A 384 -15.10 40.62 23.30
CA LEU A 384 -14.24 39.90 24.25
C LEU A 384 -13.72 40.76 25.41
N GLN A 385 -13.77 42.09 25.30
CA GLN A 385 -13.50 42.99 26.42
C GLN A 385 -14.65 43.02 27.45
N GLN A 386 -15.85 42.57 27.06
CA GLN A 386 -16.98 42.45 27.98
C GLN A 386 -16.94 41.09 28.70
N GLU A 387 -17.34 41.07 29.97
CA GLU A 387 -17.35 39.85 30.80
C GLU A 387 -18.59 38.96 30.57
N SER A 388 -19.46 39.31 29.62
CA SER A 388 -20.72 38.61 29.34
C SER A 388 -20.53 37.35 28.48
N VAL A 389 -21.18 36.25 28.87
CA VAL A 389 -21.25 35.01 28.06
C VAL A 389 -21.90 35.29 26.70
N CYS A 390 -22.95 36.12 26.64
CA CYS A 390 -23.60 36.48 25.38
C CYS A 390 -22.65 37.25 24.45
N ALA A 391 -21.79 38.10 25.01
CA ALA A 391 -20.76 38.80 24.23
C ALA A 391 -19.72 37.81 23.67
N ALA A 392 -19.32 36.80 24.46
CA ALA A 392 -18.42 35.75 23.98
C ALA A 392 -19.05 34.92 22.84
N ILE A 393 -20.35 34.62 22.91
CA ILE A 393 -21.10 33.94 21.83
C ILE A 393 -21.10 34.80 20.56
N SER A 394 -21.42 36.08 20.69
CA SER A 394 -21.39 37.03 19.56
C SER A 394 -20.00 37.14 18.94
N ALA A 395 -18.95 37.23 19.76
CA ALA A 395 -17.56 37.24 19.29
C ALA A 395 -17.23 35.96 18.50
N MET A 396 -17.60 34.79 19.04
CA MET A 396 -17.38 33.50 18.39
C MET A 396 -18.09 33.41 17.03
N GLN A 397 -19.36 33.85 16.96
CA GLN A 397 -20.13 33.85 15.71
C GLN A 397 -19.51 34.77 14.65
N VAL A 398 -19.13 36.00 15.03
CA VAL A 398 -18.47 36.96 14.13
C VAL A 398 -17.12 36.43 13.63
N LEU A 399 -16.31 35.84 14.52
CA LEU A 399 -15.03 35.21 14.14
C LEU A 399 -15.23 34.00 13.21
N SER A 400 -16.28 33.21 13.45
CA SER A 400 -16.60 32.06 12.60
C SER A 400 -17.00 32.50 11.18
N MET A 401 -17.84 33.52 11.05
CA MET A 401 -18.23 34.10 9.75
C MET A 401 -17.05 34.68 8.97
N THR A 402 -16.04 35.22 9.66
CA THR A 402 -14.86 35.85 9.04
C THR A 402 -13.73 34.87 8.74
N SER A 403 -13.78 33.66 9.29
CA SER A 403 -12.75 32.62 9.13
C SER A 403 -12.44 32.31 7.65
N LYS A 404 -13.43 32.39 6.76
CA LYS A 404 -13.27 32.20 5.31
C LYS A 404 -12.35 33.25 4.68
N ALA A 405 -12.45 34.51 5.08
CA ALA A 405 -11.62 35.59 4.54
C ALA A 405 -10.15 35.48 4.97
N TYR A 406 -9.90 34.88 6.13
CA TYR A 406 -8.55 34.57 6.64
C TYR A 406 -8.04 33.19 6.22
N ARG A 407 -8.86 32.40 5.49
CA ARG A 407 -8.57 31.01 5.09
C ARG A 407 -8.27 30.09 6.28
N VAL A 408 -9.08 30.20 7.34
CA VAL A 408 -8.99 29.42 8.59
C VAL A 408 -10.18 28.45 8.72
N GLN A 409 -10.73 27.98 7.59
CA GLN A 409 -11.97 27.19 7.60
C GLN A 409 -11.71 25.78 8.16
N GLY A 410 -12.65 25.31 8.99
CA GLY A 410 -12.72 23.90 9.39
C GLY A 410 -13.28 23.04 8.26
N ARG A 411 -12.96 21.75 8.29
CA ARG A 411 -13.31 20.79 7.23
C ARG A 411 -14.82 20.66 7.01
N GLY A 412 -15.60 20.76 8.10
CA GLY A 412 -17.06 20.71 8.06
C GLY A 412 -17.75 21.90 7.37
N ALA A 413 -17.03 22.99 7.09
CA ALA A 413 -17.57 24.14 6.35
C ALA A 413 -17.45 23.99 4.83
N ASN A 414 -16.51 23.16 4.35
CA ASN A 414 -16.27 22.96 2.92
C ASN A 414 -17.25 21.96 2.29
N SER A 415 -17.73 20.93 3.01
CA SER A 415 -18.62 19.93 2.42
C SER A 415 -19.98 20.53 1.98
N ARG A 416 -20.52 21.48 2.75
CA ARG A 416 -21.79 22.15 2.42
C ARG A 416 -21.72 23.08 1.20
N LEU A 417 -20.52 23.52 0.81
CA LEU A 417 -20.34 24.38 -0.36
C LEU A 417 -20.14 23.56 -1.64
N GLN A 418 -19.70 22.31 -1.53
CA GLN A 418 -19.48 21.42 -2.66
C GLN A 418 -20.79 20.82 -3.17
N GLU A 419 -21.76 20.57 -2.27
CA GLU A 419 -23.12 20.13 -2.65
C GLU A 419 -23.93 21.20 -3.40
N ILE A 420 -23.58 22.49 -3.30
CA ILE A 420 -24.29 23.59 -3.97
C ILE A 420 -23.72 23.87 -5.38
N SER A 421 -22.49 23.43 -5.68
CA SER A 421 -21.84 23.68 -6.97
C SER A 421 -22.13 22.65 -8.07
N ASP A 422 -22.75 21.51 -7.74
CA ASP A 422 -22.98 20.43 -8.70
C ASP A 422 -24.24 20.61 -9.59
N GLU A 423 -24.98 21.72 -9.46
CA GLU A 423 -26.14 22.02 -10.32
C GLU A 423 -25.85 22.94 -11.53
N SER A 424 -24.62 23.39 -11.75
CA SER A 424 -24.27 24.15 -12.96
C SER A 424 -23.39 23.34 -13.90
N GLY A 425 -24.04 22.65 -14.84
CA GLY A 425 -23.41 21.81 -15.84
C GLY A 425 -22.44 22.55 -16.76
N SER A 426 -21.28 21.93 -16.98
CA SER A 426 -20.49 22.04 -18.19
C SER A 426 -19.65 20.78 -18.34
N ASN A 427 -20.14 19.87 -19.17
CA ASN A 427 -19.40 18.69 -19.61
C ASN A 427 -18.32 19.13 -20.61
N HIS A 428 -17.09 19.26 -20.15
CA HIS A 428 -15.92 19.14 -21.01
C HIS A 428 -14.93 18.15 -20.41
N VAL A 429 -14.87 16.99 -21.04
CA VAL A 429 -13.84 15.98 -20.84
C VAL A 429 -12.56 16.54 -21.44
N ASP A 430 -11.61 16.95 -20.60
CA ASP A 430 -10.22 17.04 -21.01
C ASP A 430 -9.32 16.43 -19.94
N GLY A 431 -8.53 15.45 -20.36
CA GLY A 431 -7.63 14.69 -19.52
C GLY A 431 -6.34 15.46 -19.29
N GLY A 432 -5.91 15.55 -18.03
CA GLY A 432 -4.54 15.91 -17.69
C GLY A 432 -4.43 17.04 -16.66
N LYS A 433 -3.96 16.67 -15.47
CA LYS A 433 -3.51 17.55 -14.37
C LYS A 433 -4.61 18.42 -13.74
N LEU A 434 -5.07 18.00 -12.56
CA LEU A 434 -5.70 18.87 -11.57
C LEU A 434 -4.92 20.21 -11.50
N GLN A 435 -5.60 21.32 -11.78
CA GLN A 435 -5.03 22.66 -11.69
C GLN A 435 -4.41 22.88 -10.29
N PRO A 436 -3.16 23.39 -10.18
CA PRO A 436 -2.47 23.59 -8.90
C PRO A 436 -3.18 24.55 -7.93
N GLN A 437 -4.14 25.35 -8.39
CA GLN A 437 -4.78 26.40 -7.59
C GLN A 437 -5.62 25.88 -6.40
N SER A 438 -6.15 24.66 -6.48
CA SER A 438 -6.95 24.05 -5.39
C SER A 438 -6.09 23.59 -4.20
N VAL A 439 -4.84 23.18 -4.44
CA VAL A 439 -3.91 22.74 -3.39
C VAL A 439 -3.12 23.94 -2.82
N VAL A 440 -2.83 24.92 -3.69
CA VAL A 440 -2.14 26.17 -3.31
C VAL A 440 -2.98 27.05 -2.37
N SER A 441 -4.32 27.02 -2.45
CA SER A 441 -5.16 27.85 -1.58
C SER A 441 -5.22 27.39 -0.11
N LEU A 442 -4.89 26.12 0.18
CA LEU A 442 -4.93 25.56 1.54
C LEU A 442 -3.70 25.93 2.37
N PHE A 443 -2.58 26.22 1.72
CA PHE A 443 -1.28 26.38 2.39
C PHE A 443 -0.49 27.60 1.93
N GLU A 444 -1.13 28.62 1.33
CA GLU A 444 -0.49 29.93 1.14
C GLU A 444 -0.11 30.51 2.52
N SER A 445 1.11 30.21 2.95
CA SER A 445 1.74 30.46 4.25
C SER A 445 2.04 31.93 4.51
N GLN A 446 1.49 32.86 3.74
CA GLN A 446 1.83 34.28 3.82
C GLN A 446 1.27 34.95 5.08
N TRP A 447 0.26 34.38 5.75
CA TRP A 447 -0.43 34.99 6.92
C TRP A 447 -0.55 34.07 8.13
N SER A 448 0.38 33.13 8.32
CA SER A 448 0.36 32.16 9.43
C SER A 448 0.15 32.82 10.80
N ASN A 449 0.84 33.94 11.07
CA ASN A 449 0.67 34.71 12.31
C ASN A 449 -0.78 35.20 12.52
N LEU A 450 -1.40 35.78 11.48
CA LEU A 450 -2.77 36.27 11.57
C LEU A 450 -3.77 35.12 11.76
N GLN A 451 -3.58 34.02 11.04
CA GLN A 451 -4.43 32.83 11.13
C GLN A 451 -4.35 32.20 12.53
N MET A 452 -3.15 32.10 13.11
CA MET A 452 -2.96 31.65 14.49
C MET A 452 -3.66 32.58 15.49
N VAL A 453 -3.57 33.90 15.30
CA VAL A 453 -4.23 34.85 16.21
C VAL A 453 -5.75 34.72 16.12
N VAL A 454 -6.32 34.61 14.92
CA VAL A 454 -7.77 34.39 14.73
C VAL A 454 -8.22 33.08 15.36
N LEU A 455 -7.48 31.99 15.18
CA LEU A 455 -7.78 30.70 15.84
C LEU A 455 -7.71 30.79 17.37
N ARG A 456 -6.73 31.52 17.91
CA ARG A 456 -6.61 31.75 19.36
C ARG A 456 -7.79 32.58 19.89
N GLU A 457 -8.25 33.58 19.15
CA GLU A 457 -9.44 34.35 19.50
C GLU A 457 -10.73 33.50 19.41
N ILE A 458 -10.83 32.59 18.44
CA ILE A 458 -11.93 31.60 18.35
C ILE A 458 -11.88 30.64 19.54
N LEU A 459 -10.69 30.15 19.90
CA LEU A 459 -10.50 29.29 21.07
C LEU A 459 -10.89 30.02 22.37
N LEU A 460 -10.41 31.24 22.56
CA LEU A 460 -10.72 32.04 23.76
C LEU A 460 -12.23 32.35 23.86
N SER A 461 -12.85 32.75 22.75
CA SER A 461 -14.29 33.05 22.71
C SER A 461 -15.14 31.80 22.96
N SER A 462 -14.80 30.66 22.36
CA SER A 462 -15.53 29.39 22.57
C SER A 462 -15.40 28.84 23.99
N VAL A 463 -14.22 28.94 24.61
CA VAL A 463 -14.02 28.56 26.02
C VAL A 463 -14.88 29.43 26.95
N ARG A 464 -14.88 30.76 26.74
CA ARG A 464 -15.71 31.70 27.52
C ARG A 464 -17.20 31.53 27.27
N ALA A 465 -17.59 31.23 26.03
CA ALA A 465 -18.98 31.00 25.65
C ALA A 465 -19.52 29.65 26.14
N GLY A 466 -18.66 28.75 26.62
CA GLY A 466 -19.06 27.43 27.11
C GLY A 466 -19.37 26.41 26.01
N TYR A 467 -18.80 26.57 24.81
CA TYR A 467 -18.96 25.62 23.69
C TYR A 467 -17.71 24.74 23.52
N PRO A 468 -17.65 23.56 24.19
CA PRO A 468 -16.45 22.73 24.25
C PRO A 468 -16.03 22.15 22.89
N LEU A 469 -16.97 21.75 22.02
CA LEU A 469 -16.63 21.16 20.72
C LEU A 469 -15.94 22.16 19.78
N THR A 470 -16.39 23.42 19.77
CA THR A 470 -15.76 24.49 18.98
C THR A 470 -14.39 24.87 19.54
N ALA A 471 -14.22 24.86 20.87
CA ALA A 471 -12.93 25.07 21.51
C ALA A 471 -11.96 23.94 21.13
N TRP A 472 -12.41 22.69 21.20
CA TRP A 472 -11.64 21.52 20.80
C TRP A 472 -11.21 21.62 19.34
N SER A 473 -12.12 21.90 18.41
CA SER A 473 -11.80 22.10 16.97
C SER A 473 -10.77 23.22 16.74
N ALA A 474 -10.90 24.36 17.43
CA ALA A 474 -9.96 25.48 17.28
C ALA A 474 -8.56 25.12 17.78
N ALA A 475 -8.46 24.44 18.93
CA ALA A 475 -7.19 23.95 19.47
C ALA A 475 -6.56 22.86 18.58
N ALA A 476 -7.37 21.95 18.04
CA ALA A 476 -6.92 20.88 17.13
C ALA A 476 -6.32 21.47 15.84
N ARG A 477 -6.99 22.47 15.25
CA ARG A 477 -6.48 23.19 14.07
C ARG A 477 -5.21 23.97 14.36
N LEU A 478 -5.09 24.61 15.53
CA LEU A 478 -3.84 25.28 15.94
C LEU A 478 -2.66 24.30 16.01
N LEU A 479 -2.85 23.17 16.70
CA LEU A 479 -1.81 22.14 16.82
C LEU A 479 -1.48 21.54 15.46
N ARG A 480 -2.47 21.08 14.70
CA ARG A 480 -2.24 20.39 13.43
C ARG A 480 -1.60 21.27 12.36
N SER A 481 -2.05 22.52 12.20
CA SER A 481 -1.59 23.38 11.10
C SER A 481 -0.37 24.23 11.46
N TYR A 482 -0.15 24.53 12.75
CA TYR A 482 0.87 25.51 13.18
C TYR A 482 1.80 25.00 14.27
N TYR A 483 1.88 23.70 14.57
CA TYR A 483 2.85 23.15 15.52
C TYR A 483 4.30 23.68 15.36
N PRO A 484 4.85 23.95 14.14
CA PRO A 484 6.24 24.41 14.02
C PRO A 484 6.46 25.83 14.55
N LEU A 485 5.40 26.65 14.60
CA LEU A 485 5.46 28.04 15.05
C LEU A 485 5.07 28.18 16.54
N ILE A 486 4.60 27.11 17.17
CA ILE A 486 4.15 27.11 18.56
C ILE A 486 5.26 26.53 19.42
N THR A 487 5.62 27.24 20.49
CA THR A 487 6.64 26.76 21.45
C THR A 487 6.21 25.44 22.07
N PRO A 488 7.15 24.54 22.47
CA PRO A 488 6.80 23.26 23.10
C PRO A 488 5.86 23.40 24.31
N ALA A 489 6.08 24.40 25.17
CA ALA A 489 5.18 24.70 26.27
C ALA A 489 3.77 25.11 25.81
N GLY A 490 3.67 25.88 24.71
CA GLY A 490 2.39 26.21 24.08
C GLY A 490 1.70 25.02 23.45
N GLN A 491 2.44 24.07 22.88
CA GLN A 491 1.90 22.82 22.34
C GLN A 491 1.28 21.97 23.46
N SER A 492 1.99 21.80 24.58
CA SER A 492 1.46 21.10 25.77
C SER A 492 0.25 21.81 26.37
N GLY A 493 0.24 23.15 26.37
CA GLY A 493 -0.92 23.93 26.81
C GLY A 493 -2.15 23.78 25.90
N LEU A 494 -1.96 23.61 24.59
CA LEU A 494 -3.06 23.30 23.67
C LEU A 494 -3.54 21.86 23.83
N ALA A 495 -2.63 20.91 24.08
CA ALA A 495 -2.97 19.52 24.36
C ALA A 495 -3.81 19.40 25.64
N SER A 496 -3.45 20.12 26.72
CA SER A 496 -4.29 20.15 27.93
C SER A 496 -5.64 20.83 27.69
N THR A 497 -5.68 21.88 26.84
CA THR A 497 -6.95 22.53 26.46
C THR A 497 -7.86 21.58 25.67
N LEU A 498 -7.31 20.72 24.81
CA LEU A 498 -8.06 19.67 24.11
C LEU A 498 -8.67 18.68 25.11
N THR A 499 -7.86 18.13 26.02
CA THR A 499 -8.34 17.19 27.04
C THR A 499 -9.43 17.81 27.92
N ASN A 500 -9.20 19.02 28.45
CA ASN A 500 -10.17 19.74 29.29
C ASN A 500 -11.48 20.04 28.55
N SER A 501 -11.41 20.31 27.24
CA SER A 501 -12.62 20.53 26.42
C SER A 501 -13.37 19.22 26.18
N ALA A 502 -12.66 18.11 26.01
CA ALA A 502 -13.24 16.79 25.81
C ALA A 502 -13.91 16.22 27.07
N GLU A 503 -13.37 16.49 28.26
CA GLU A 503 -14.01 16.12 29.54
C GLU A 503 -15.42 16.73 29.70
N ARG A 504 -15.70 17.84 29.02
CA ARG A 504 -17.00 18.50 29.01
C ARG A 504 -17.94 18.01 27.90
N LEU A 505 -17.49 17.07 27.06
CA LEU A 505 -18.26 16.49 25.96
C LEU A 505 -18.78 15.09 26.32
N PRO A 506 -19.91 14.65 25.75
CA PRO A 506 -20.35 13.28 25.91
C PRO A 506 -19.38 12.32 25.20
N SER A 507 -19.19 11.13 25.77
CA SER A 507 -18.34 10.08 25.20
C SER A 507 -18.79 9.71 23.78
N GLY A 508 -17.83 9.54 22.86
CA GLY A 508 -18.12 9.22 21.46
C GLY A 508 -18.41 10.44 20.57
N THR A 509 -18.24 11.67 21.07
CA THR A 509 -18.36 12.89 20.26
C THR A 509 -17.39 12.84 19.07
N ARG A 510 -17.90 13.15 17.86
CA ARG A 510 -17.10 13.23 16.62
C ARG A 510 -16.84 14.68 16.23
N CYS A 511 -15.62 14.96 15.74
CA CYS A 511 -15.27 16.24 15.15
C CYS A 511 -14.75 16.06 13.71
N ALA A 512 -15.11 16.99 12.82
CA ALA A 512 -14.69 16.96 11.42
C ALA A 512 -13.23 17.39 11.23
N ASP A 513 -12.68 18.17 12.15
CA ASP A 513 -11.31 18.67 12.09
C ASP A 513 -10.36 17.65 12.76
N PRO A 514 -9.43 17.02 12.02
CA PRO A 514 -8.48 16.09 12.62
C PRO A 514 -7.47 16.82 13.50
N ALA A 515 -7.02 16.15 14.57
CA ALA A 515 -5.96 16.64 15.45
C ALA A 515 -4.62 15.93 15.12
N LEU A 516 -4.03 15.24 16.10
CA LEU A 516 -2.85 14.38 15.98
C LEU A 516 -3.27 12.90 16.12
N PRO A 517 -2.48 11.93 15.65
CA PRO A 517 -1.22 12.07 14.92
C PRO A 517 -1.40 12.40 13.42
N PHE A 518 -0.29 12.68 12.73
CA PHE A 518 -0.27 12.63 11.27
C PHE A 518 -0.20 11.17 10.81
N ILE A 519 -0.99 10.79 9.81
CA ILE A 519 -1.15 9.40 9.38
C ILE A 519 -0.96 9.34 7.87
N ARG A 520 0.00 8.54 7.40
CA ARG A 520 0.19 8.23 5.98
C ARG A 520 0.15 6.74 5.74
N LEU A 521 -0.29 6.35 4.54
CA LEU A 521 -0.24 4.96 4.10
C LEU A 521 1.22 4.56 3.89
N HIS A 522 1.66 3.45 4.51
CA HIS A 522 3.00 2.92 4.31
C HIS A 522 3.01 1.90 3.18
N SER A 523 2.22 0.83 3.32
CA SER A 523 2.09 -0.24 2.32
C SER A 523 0.97 -1.21 2.69
N PHE A 524 0.52 -2.00 1.70
CA PHE A 524 -0.23 -3.22 1.97
C PHE A 524 0.76 -4.38 2.15
N PRO A 525 0.58 -5.27 3.13
CA PRO A 525 1.38 -6.48 3.22
C PRO A 525 1.18 -7.29 1.94
N VAL A 526 2.28 -7.68 1.32
CA VAL A 526 2.24 -8.62 0.20
C VAL A 526 1.79 -9.96 0.77
N HIS A 527 0.83 -10.62 0.12
CA HIS A 527 0.44 -11.98 0.50
C HIS A 527 1.70 -12.84 0.63
N PRO A 528 1.80 -13.71 1.65
CA PRO A 528 2.96 -14.59 1.77
C PRO A 528 3.12 -15.34 0.46
N SER A 529 4.34 -15.39 -0.11
CA SER A 529 4.63 -16.04 -1.40
C SER A 529 4.22 -17.52 -1.49
N GLN A 530 3.79 -18.09 -0.37
CA GLN A 530 3.26 -19.43 -0.23
C GLN A 530 1.77 -19.52 -0.63
N ILE A 531 0.96 -18.47 -0.51
CA ILE A 531 -0.48 -18.50 -0.81
C ILE A 531 -0.87 -17.28 -1.65
N ASP A 532 -1.23 -17.50 -2.90
CA ASP A 532 -1.68 -16.45 -3.83
C ASP A 532 -3.08 -16.71 -4.40
N ILE A 533 -3.80 -15.64 -4.76
CA ILE A 533 -5.12 -15.68 -5.40
C ILE A 533 -4.94 -15.71 -6.92
N VAL A 534 -5.63 -16.64 -7.61
CA VAL A 534 -5.52 -16.85 -9.06
C VAL A 534 -6.89 -16.68 -9.71
N LYS A 535 -7.01 -15.78 -10.69
CA LYS A 535 -8.27 -15.55 -11.43
C LYS A 535 -8.62 -16.77 -12.30
N ARG A 536 -9.85 -17.26 -12.21
CA ARG A 536 -10.37 -18.38 -13.03
C ARG A 536 -11.01 -17.85 -14.30
N ASN A 537 -10.75 -18.51 -15.43
CA ASN A 537 -11.43 -18.24 -16.69
C ASN A 537 -12.30 -19.44 -17.07
N PRO A 538 -13.64 -19.34 -17.08
CA PRO A 538 -14.51 -20.46 -17.42
C PRO A 538 -14.34 -20.99 -18.85
N ALA A 539 -13.72 -20.20 -19.75
CA ALA A 539 -13.47 -20.61 -21.13
C ALA A 539 -12.22 -21.50 -21.32
N LYS A 540 -11.44 -21.74 -20.26
CA LYS A 540 -10.27 -22.63 -20.26
C LYS A 540 -10.38 -23.63 -19.10
N GLU A 541 -10.41 -24.93 -19.41
CA GLU A 541 -10.41 -25.98 -18.37
C GLU A 541 -9.17 -25.89 -17.47
N GLU A 542 -8.01 -25.56 -18.06
CA GLU A 542 -6.75 -25.36 -17.34
C GLU A 542 -6.58 -23.91 -16.88
N TRP A 543 -7.44 -23.43 -15.98
CA TRP A 543 -7.33 -22.06 -15.46
C TRP A 543 -6.00 -21.78 -14.70
N TRP A 544 -5.27 -22.84 -14.34
CA TRP A 544 -3.95 -22.81 -13.69
C TRP A 544 -2.77 -22.57 -14.67
N THR A 545 -2.98 -22.50 -15.99
CA THR A 545 -1.90 -22.28 -17.00
C THR A 545 -1.66 -20.81 -17.39
N GLY A 546 -2.13 -19.86 -16.57
CA GLY A 546 -1.89 -18.41 -16.73
C GLY A 546 -0.61 -17.88 -16.06
N SER A 547 -0.03 -16.81 -16.63
CA SER A 547 1.25 -16.14 -16.31
C SER A 547 1.90 -16.51 -14.97
N ALA A 548 3.05 -17.20 -15.05
CA ALA A 548 3.93 -17.38 -13.90
C ALA A 548 4.22 -16.02 -13.25
N PRO A 549 4.17 -15.91 -11.91
CA PRO A 549 4.56 -14.70 -11.22
C PRO A 549 6.02 -14.43 -11.56
N SER A 550 6.32 -13.19 -11.95
CA SER A 550 7.69 -12.73 -12.07
C SER A 550 8.42 -13.06 -10.76
N GLY A 551 9.47 -13.89 -10.83
CA GLY A 551 10.36 -14.10 -9.70
C GLY A 551 10.98 -12.76 -9.24
N PRO A 552 11.84 -12.77 -8.21
CA PRO A 552 12.44 -11.55 -7.64
C PRO A 552 13.39 -10.78 -8.58
N PHE A 553 13.47 -11.19 -9.85
CA PHE A 553 14.29 -10.56 -10.88
C PHE A 553 13.42 -9.70 -11.80
N ILE A 554 13.84 -8.45 -11.97
CA ILE A 554 13.19 -7.37 -12.73
C ILE A 554 12.98 -7.72 -14.23
N TYR A 555 13.54 -8.83 -14.74
CA TYR A 555 13.47 -9.19 -16.15
C TYR A 555 13.19 -10.69 -16.33
N THR A 556 12.01 -11.03 -16.84
CA THR A 556 11.68 -12.37 -17.37
C THR A 556 11.44 -12.21 -18.89
N PRO A 557 12.30 -12.76 -19.76
CA PRO A 557 12.34 -12.37 -21.19
C PRO A 557 11.19 -12.91 -22.06
N PHE A 558 10.20 -13.63 -21.48
CA PHE A 558 9.09 -14.25 -22.22
C PHE A 558 7.69 -13.78 -21.80
N SER A 559 7.56 -12.95 -20.76
CA SER A 559 6.33 -12.21 -20.50
C SER A 559 6.31 -11.01 -21.45
N LYS A 560 5.57 -11.12 -22.56
CA LYS A 560 5.26 -9.99 -23.46
C LYS A 560 4.86 -8.80 -22.60
N GLY A 561 5.61 -7.70 -22.74
CA GLY A 561 5.40 -6.49 -21.97
C GLY A 561 3.98 -6.00 -22.07
N GLU A 562 3.29 -5.97 -20.94
CA GLU A 562 2.28 -4.93 -20.74
C GLU A 562 3.04 -3.62 -20.56
N THR A 563 2.84 -2.73 -21.52
CA THR A 563 3.32 -1.36 -21.49
C THR A 563 2.91 -0.71 -20.17
N ASN A 564 3.82 0.10 -19.59
CA ASN A 564 3.57 0.98 -18.45
C ASN A 564 2.44 1.99 -18.76
N ASP A 565 1.20 1.52 -18.78
CA ASP A 565 0.03 2.35 -18.56
C ASP A 565 -0.35 2.23 -17.09
N ASN A 566 -0.83 3.33 -16.52
CA ASN A 566 -1.38 3.47 -15.17
C ASN A 566 -2.60 2.55 -14.92
N SER A 567 -2.43 1.23 -15.08
CA SER A 567 -3.42 0.23 -14.71
C SER A 567 -3.41 0.16 -13.18
N LYS A 568 -4.52 0.64 -12.61
CA LYS A 568 -4.83 0.62 -11.18
C LYS A 568 -4.45 -0.74 -10.60
N GLN A 569 -3.48 -0.80 -9.69
CA GLN A 569 -3.20 -2.01 -8.91
C GLN A 569 -4.51 -2.44 -8.25
N GLU A 570 -5.00 -3.63 -8.63
CA GLU A 570 -6.21 -4.24 -8.08
C GLU A 570 -5.79 -5.18 -6.95
N LEU A 571 -6.30 -4.94 -5.74
CA LEU A 571 -6.03 -5.76 -4.57
C LEU A 571 -7.29 -6.56 -4.24
N THR A 572 -7.17 -7.89 -4.16
CA THR A 572 -8.29 -8.78 -3.85
C THR A 572 -8.28 -9.18 -2.38
N TRP A 573 -9.40 -8.99 -1.69
CA TRP A 573 -9.66 -9.41 -0.31
C TRP A 573 -10.74 -10.47 -0.26
N ILE A 574 -10.81 -11.24 0.83
CA ILE A 574 -11.71 -12.41 0.93
C ILE A 574 -12.64 -12.21 2.11
N VAL A 575 -13.93 -12.48 1.92
CA VAL A 575 -14.93 -12.41 3.00
C VAL A 575 -14.57 -13.38 4.13
N GLY A 576 -14.57 -12.87 5.36
CA GLY A 576 -14.32 -13.63 6.57
C GLY A 576 -12.84 -13.78 6.95
N GLU A 577 -11.90 -13.32 6.12
CA GLU A 577 -10.47 -13.42 6.40
C GLU A 577 -9.89 -12.09 6.91
N PRO A 578 -9.02 -12.11 7.94
CA PRO A 578 -8.42 -10.89 8.48
C PRO A 578 -7.41 -10.31 7.50
N VAL A 579 -7.59 -9.05 7.17
CA VAL A 579 -6.65 -8.28 6.34
C VAL A 579 -5.87 -7.31 7.20
N GLN A 580 -4.71 -6.88 6.70
CA GLN A 580 -3.82 -5.95 7.38
C GLN A 580 -3.42 -4.81 6.44
N VAL A 581 -3.26 -3.62 6.99
CA VAL A 581 -2.78 -2.42 6.29
C VAL A 581 -1.73 -1.76 7.16
N LEU A 582 -0.54 -1.50 6.59
CA LEU A 582 0.54 -0.83 7.31
C LEU A 582 0.39 0.68 7.15
N VAL A 583 0.30 1.39 8.26
CA VAL A 583 0.23 2.86 8.30
C VAL A 583 1.35 3.41 9.18
N GLU A 584 1.85 4.59 8.83
CA GLU A 584 2.86 5.29 9.61
C GLU A 584 2.22 6.48 10.34
N LEU A 585 2.43 6.53 11.65
CA LEU A 585 1.99 7.61 12.52
C LEU A 585 3.17 8.51 12.87
N ALA A 586 2.98 9.83 12.86
CA ALA A 586 3.97 10.80 13.30
C ALA A 586 3.42 11.76 14.36
N ASN A 587 4.20 11.93 15.43
CA ASN A 587 4.00 12.94 16.47
C ASN A 587 5.13 13.98 16.42
N PRO A 588 4.94 15.12 15.74
CA PRO A 588 5.96 16.17 15.65
C PRO A 588 5.93 17.16 16.82
N CYS A 589 5.14 16.90 17.87
CA CYS A 589 5.02 17.79 19.02
C CYS A 589 5.96 17.39 20.16
N GLY A 590 6.23 18.34 21.06
CA GLY A 590 7.13 18.21 22.21
C GLY A 590 6.53 17.50 23.45
N PHE A 591 5.52 16.65 23.28
CA PHE A 591 4.85 15.91 24.36
C PHE A 591 4.45 14.49 23.92
N ASP A 592 4.20 13.60 24.88
CA ASP A 592 3.77 12.23 24.64
C ASP A 592 2.31 12.18 24.15
N LEU A 593 2.07 11.57 23.00
CA LEU A 593 0.74 11.45 22.41
C LEU A 593 0.16 10.06 22.66
N ASN A 594 -0.92 9.99 23.45
CA ASN A 594 -1.66 8.77 23.70
C ASN A 594 -2.88 8.70 22.78
N VAL A 595 -2.90 7.73 21.89
CA VAL A 595 -4.04 7.41 21.02
C VAL A 595 -4.82 6.26 21.65
N GLU A 596 -6.03 6.56 22.12
CA GLU A 596 -6.88 5.61 22.84
C GLU A 596 -7.36 4.48 21.93
N SER A 597 -7.77 4.82 20.70
CA SER A 597 -8.05 3.82 19.66
C SER A 597 -7.79 4.39 18.26
N ILE A 598 -7.28 3.55 17.37
CA ILE A 598 -7.11 3.82 15.94
C ILE A 598 -7.50 2.58 15.14
N TYR A 599 -8.27 2.77 14.07
CA TYR A 599 -8.70 1.72 13.15
C TYR A 599 -8.94 2.28 11.74
N LEU A 600 -9.07 1.40 10.75
CA LEU A 600 -9.29 1.78 9.35
C LEU A 600 -10.66 2.44 9.20
N SER A 601 -10.71 3.57 8.48
CA SER A 601 -11.97 4.19 8.09
C SER A 601 -12.50 3.49 6.86
N VAL A 602 -13.67 2.86 6.95
CA VAL A 602 -14.39 2.23 5.84
C VAL A 602 -15.85 2.68 5.92
N HIS A 603 -16.37 3.24 4.82
CA HIS A 603 -17.72 3.81 4.79
C HIS A 603 -18.80 2.78 4.40
N SER A 604 -18.41 1.64 3.84
CA SER A 604 -19.32 0.53 3.59
C SER A 604 -19.46 -0.33 4.85
N GLU A 605 -20.68 -0.77 5.17
CA GLU A 605 -20.97 -1.77 6.23
C GLU A 605 -20.46 -3.19 5.87
N ASN A 606 -19.39 -3.26 5.06
CA ASN A 606 -18.83 -4.48 4.49
C ASN A 606 -17.46 -4.80 5.11
N PHE A 607 -17.07 -4.11 6.19
CA PHE A 607 -15.75 -4.26 6.81
C PHE A 607 -15.79 -3.97 8.31
N ASP A 608 -15.36 -4.94 9.11
CA ASP A 608 -15.21 -4.83 10.56
C ASP A 608 -13.76 -4.51 10.91
N ALA A 609 -13.47 -3.25 11.24
CA ALA A 609 -12.13 -2.80 11.61
C ALA A 609 -11.83 -3.07 13.09
N PHE A 610 -10.61 -3.52 13.39
CA PHE A 610 -10.19 -3.79 14.77
C PHE A 610 -9.45 -2.59 15.37
N PRO A 611 -9.91 -2.05 16.53
CA PRO A 611 -9.27 -0.92 17.18
C PRO A 611 -7.95 -1.30 17.85
N LEU A 612 -6.95 -0.44 17.70
CA LEU A 612 -5.63 -0.56 18.32
C LEU A 612 -5.31 0.70 19.15
N SER A 613 -4.69 0.56 20.33
CA SER A 613 -4.18 1.69 21.12
C SER A 613 -2.69 1.90 20.92
N VAL A 614 -2.21 3.14 20.82
CA VAL A 614 -0.79 3.45 20.55
C VAL A 614 -0.33 4.69 21.32
N CYS A 615 0.85 4.63 21.94
CA CYS A 615 1.54 5.79 22.51
C CYS A 615 2.73 6.19 21.63
N LEU A 616 2.83 7.47 21.29
CA LEU A 616 3.90 8.05 20.46
C LEU A 616 4.69 9.10 21.27
N PRO A 617 5.98 8.85 21.57
CA PRO A 617 6.85 9.83 22.23
C PRO A 617 7.04 11.11 21.39
N PRO A 618 7.64 12.18 21.96
CA PRO A 618 7.77 13.47 21.30
C PRO A 618 8.73 13.37 20.11
N ASN A 619 8.37 14.01 18.98
CA ASN A 619 9.16 14.02 17.75
C ASN A 619 9.50 12.62 17.20
N THR A 620 8.56 11.67 17.28
CA THR A 620 8.76 10.29 16.80
C THR A 620 7.78 9.89 15.70
N SER A 621 8.20 8.92 14.88
CA SER A 621 7.37 8.26 13.88
C SER A 621 7.39 6.75 14.11
N LYS A 622 6.25 6.08 13.89
CA LYS A 622 6.10 4.65 14.12
C LYS A 622 5.17 4.02 13.08
N VAL A 623 5.61 2.92 12.48
CA VAL A 623 4.77 2.09 11.58
C VAL A 623 3.99 1.08 12.43
N ILE A 624 2.69 0.98 12.18
CA ILE A 624 1.77 0.05 12.85
C ILE A 624 0.98 -0.76 11.80
N SER A 625 0.51 -1.95 12.19
CA SER A 625 -0.39 -2.78 11.38
C SER A 625 -1.82 -2.62 11.90
N LEU A 626 -2.72 -2.09 11.07
CA LEU A 626 -4.15 -2.02 11.34
C LEU A 626 -4.84 -3.19 10.65
N SER A 627 -5.65 -3.92 11.39
CA SER A 627 -6.35 -5.11 10.90
C SER A 627 -7.87 -4.95 10.90
N GLY A 628 -8.54 -5.79 10.12
CA GLY A 628 -10.00 -5.90 10.10
C GLY A 628 -10.46 -7.06 9.23
N VAL A 629 -11.76 -7.34 9.19
CA VAL A 629 -12.35 -8.46 8.46
C VAL A 629 -13.43 -7.95 7.48
N PRO A 630 -13.31 -8.21 6.17
CA PRO A 630 -14.38 -7.95 5.22
C PRO A 630 -15.58 -8.88 5.46
N THR A 631 -16.79 -8.33 5.52
CA THR A 631 -18.03 -9.07 5.86
C THR A 631 -18.90 -9.37 4.65
N LYS A 632 -18.80 -8.59 3.56
CA LYS A 632 -19.61 -8.76 2.34
C LYS A 632 -18.78 -8.57 1.07
N VAL A 633 -19.20 -9.24 0.00
CA VAL A 633 -18.60 -9.14 -1.35
C VAL A 633 -18.87 -7.77 -1.95
N GLY A 634 -17.88 -7.18 -2.63
CA GLY A 634 -18.00 -5.87 -3.29
C GLY A 634 -16.76 -5.00 -3.14
N PRO A 635 -16.77 -3.79 -3.74
CA PRO A 635 -15.65 -2.85 -3.62
C PRO A 635 -15.57 -2.27 -2.21
N VAL A 636 -14.35 -2.13 -1.68
CA VAL A 636 -14.08 -1.49 -0.39
C VAL A 636 -13.15 -0.29 -0.60
N ALA A 637 -13.49 0.85 0.01
CA ALA A 637 -12.68 2.05 -0.04
C ALA A 637 -12.17 2.40 1.36
N ILE A 638 -10.85 2.58 1.47
CA ILE A 638 -10.17 2.97 2.71
C ILE A 638 -9.61 4.39 2.53
N PRO A 639 -10.43 5.44 2.76
CA PRO A 639 -9.96 6.81 2.62
C PRO A 639 -8.93 7.22 3.68
N GLY A 640 -8.86 6.51 4.81
CA GLY A 640 -8.06 6.93 5.96
C GLY A 640 -8.22 6.05 7.19
N CYS A 641 -8.07 6.67 8.36
CA CYS A 641 -8.19 6.03 9.67
C CYS A 641 -9.14 6.84 10.57
N ILE A 642 -9.91 6.17 11.43
CA ILE A 642 -10.64 6.78 12.53
C ILE A 642 -9.75 6.74 13.77
N VAL A 643 -9.62 7.89 14.44
CA VAL A 643 -8.71 8.10 15.55
C VAL A 643 -9.49 8.67 16.74
N HIS A 644 -9.41 7.98 17.88
CA HIS A 644 -9.85 8.49 19.17
C HIS A 644 -8.62 8.99 19.93
N CYS A 645 -8.50 10.31 20.06
CA CYS A 645 -7.40 10.97 20.75
C CYS A 645 -7.89 12.26 21.39
N PHE A 646 -7.39 12.57 22.59
CA PHE A 646 -7.88 13.67 23.43
C PHE A 646 -9.41 13.61 23.65
N GLY A 647 -9.96 12.41 23.90
CA GLY A 647 -11.39 12.19 24.21
C GLY A 647 -12.40 12.48 23.09
N VAL A 648 -11.95 12.77 21.86
CA VAL A 648 -12.82 13.05 20.69
C VAL A 648 -12.42 12.17 19.51
N ILE A 649 -13.41 11.70 18.76
CA ILE A 649 -13.22 10.84 17.59
C ILE A 649 -13.11 11.70 16.34
N THR A 650 -12.06 11.51 15.56
CA THR A 650 -11.81 12.23 14.30
C THR A 650 -11.41 11.30 13.18
N GLU A 651 -11.64 11.71 11.95
CA GLU A 651 -11.31 10.93 10.76
C GLU A 651 -10.14 11.56 10.01
N HIS A 652 -9.05 10.79 9.86
CA HIS A 652 -7.79 11.21 9.28
C HIS A 652 -7.62 10.60 7.89
N TYR A 653 -7.61 11.43 6.85
CA TYR A 653 -7.55 10.98 5.46
C TYR A 653 -6.12 10.98 4.94
N PHE A 654 -5.75 9.94 4.19
CA PHE A 654 -4.41 9.83 3.61
C PHE A 654 -4.14 10.98 2.61
N LYS A 655 -5.15 11.31 1.79
CA LYS A 655 -5.07 12.39 0.78
C LYS A 655 -4.73 13.76 1.39
N ASP A 656 -5.23 14.06 2.59
CA ASP A 656 -4.97 15.35 3.26
C ASP A 656 -3.49 15.47 3.66
N VAL A 657 -2.89 14.36 4.06
CA VAL A 657 -1.46 14.28 4.39
C VAL A 657 -0.60 14.29 3.14
N ASP A 658 -1.01 13.60 2.07
CA ASP A 658 -0.29 13.64 0.79
C ASP A 658 -0.21 15.07 0.22
N ASN A 659 -1.31 15.82 0.31
CA ASN A 659 -1.35 17.24 -0.08
C ASN A 659 -0.42 18.10 0.79
N LEU A 660 -0.40 17.85 2.11
CA LEU A 660 0.51 18.53 3.04
C LEU A 660 1.98 18.25 2.70
N LEU A 661 2.33 16.99 2.43
CA LEU A 661 3.68 16.56 2.07
C LEU A 661 4.12 17.14 0.72
N LEU A 662 3.21 17.18 -0.27
CA LEU A 662 3.45 17.83 -1.56
C LEU A 662 3.70 19.34 -1.38
N GLY A 663 2.89 20.00 -0.56
CA GLY A 663 3.06 21.41 -0.20
C GLY A 663 4.39 21.68 0.52
N ALA A 664 4.81 20.80 1.42
CA ALA A 664 6.10 20.90 2.11
C ALA A 664 7.27 20.72 1.13
N ALA A 665 7.18 19.78 0.19
CA ALA A 665 8.19 19.56 -0.85
C ALA A 665 8.31 20.76 -1.81
N GLN A 666 7.22 21.50 -2.04
CA GLN A 666 7.17 22.72 -2.85
C GLN A 666 7.53 23.99 -2.07
N GLY A 667 7.83 23.89 -0.77
CA GLY A 667 8.11 25.03 0.10
C GLY A 667 6.90 25.90 0.44
N LEU A 668 5.68 25.41 0.20
CA LEU A 668 4.43 26.11 0.53
C LEU A 668 4.05 25.91 2.00
N VAL A 669 4.36 24.74 2.58
CA VAL A 669 4.10 24.38 3.98
C VAL A 669 5.38 24.53 4.80
N LEU A 670 5.25 24.93 6.07
CA LEU A 670 6.37 25.18 6.99
C LEU A 670 7.28 23.97 7.21
N SER A 671 6.70 22.79 7.42
CA SER A 671 7.48 21.58 7.69
C SER A 671 6.72 20.30 7.37
N ASP A 672 7.48 19.28 6.98
CA ASP A 672 7.00 17.90 6.81
C ASP A 672 7.01 17.20 8.19
N PRO A 673 5.85 16.81 8.74
CA PRO A 673 5.76 16.25 10.08
C PRO A 673 6.50 14.91 10.24
N PHE A 674 6.65 14.12 9.16
CA PHE A 674 7.34 12.83 9.22
C PHE A 674 8.86 13.03 9.23
N ARG A 675 9.36 14.00 8.46
CA ARG A 675 10.79 14.35 8.49
C ARG A 675 11.25 14.96 9.80
N CYS A 676 10.41 15.80 10.41
CA CYS A 676 10.67 16.33 11.76
C CYS A 676 10.85 15.19 12.79
N CYS A 677 10.20 14.05 12.56
CA CYS A 677 10.27 12.85 13.38
C CYS A 677 11.36 11.85 12.95
N GLY A 678 12.31 12.25 12.10
CA GLY A 678 13.40 11.39 11.62
C GLY A 678 12.99 10.34 10.59
N SER A 679 11.77 10.39 10.04
CA SER A 679 11.31 9.42 9.05
C SER A 679 11.92 9.66 7.66
N GLY A 680 12.20 8.58 6.94
CA GLY A 680 12.71 8.59 5.58
C GLY A 680 11.69 9.10 4.55
N LYS A 681 12.18 9.45 3.35
CA LYS A 681 11.30 9.72 2.21
C LYS A 681 10.66 8.41 1.74
N LEU A 682 9.35 8.29 1.85
CA LEU A 682 8.57 7.23 1.19
C LEU A 682 8.13 7.70 -0.20
N ARG A 683 8.01 6.76 -1.16
CA ARG A 683 7.29 7.03 -2.42
C ARG A 683 5.80 7.15 -2.10
N ASN A 684 5.08 8.04 -2.78
CA ASN A 684 3.63 8.16 -2.61
C ASN A 684 2.98 6.81 -2.95
N VAL A 685 2.42 6.15 -1.94
CA VAL A 685 1.65 4.92 -2.10
C VAL A 685 0.18 5.32 -2.11
N SER A 686 -0.50 5.10 -3.24
CA SER A 686 -1.95 5.26 -3.32
C SER A 686 -2.65 4.00 -2.84
N VAL A 687 -3.83 4.15 -2.25
CA VAL A 687 -4.73 3.01 -1.96
C VAL A 687 -5.09 2.34 -3.30
N PRO A 688 -4.85 1.02 -3.47
CA PRO A 688 -5.26 0.27 -4.65
C PRO A 688 -6.80 0.16 -4.71
N ASN A 689 -7.32 -0.26 -5.86
CA ASN A 689 -8.73 -0.63 -5.94
C ASN A 689 -8.92 -1.97 -5.22
N ILE A 690 -9.67 -1.97 -4.13
CA ILE A 690 -9.87 -3.17 -3.31
C ILE A 690 -11.20 -3.83 -3.71
N SER A 691 -11.12 -5.06 -4.22
CA SER A 691 -12.29 -5.89 -4.52
C SER A 691 -12.38 -7.05 -3.52
N VAL A 692 -13.50 -7.15 -2.80
CA VAL A 692 -13.77 -8.28 -1.90
C VAL A 692 -14.48 -9.38 -2.66
N VAL A 693 -13.91 -10.58 -2.68
CA VAL A 693 -14.47 -11.80 -3.28
C VAL A 693 -15.08 -12.72 -2.22
N PRO A 694 -15.96 -13.67 -2.61
CA PRO A 694 -16.54 -14.65 -1.69
C PRO A 694 -15.49 -15.46 -0.93
N SER A 695 -15.89 -16.09 0.17
CA SER A 695 -15.01 -16.97 0.94
C SER A 695 -14.40 -18.06 0.05
N LEU A 696 -13.09 -18.25 0.12
CA LEU A 696 -12.35 -19.22 -0.67
C LEU A 696 -11.93 -20.41 0.21
N PRO A 697 -11.75 -21.62 -0.35
CA PRO A 697 -11.16 -22.73 0.40
C PRO A 697 -9.76 -22.35 0.91
N LEU A 698 -9.34 -22.87 2.07
CA LEU A 698 -8.02 -22.63 2.65
C LEU A 698 -7.31 -23.95 2.87
N LEU A 699 -6.34 -24.27 2.02
CA LEU A 699 -5.54 -25.49 2.14
C LEU A 699 -4.26 -25.19 2.90
N VAL A 700 -4.02 -25.93 3.97
CA VAL A 700 -2.78 -25.90 4.76
C VAL A 700 -2.02 -27.18 4.48
N ALA A 701 -0.74 -27.06 4.12
CA ALA A 701 0.14 -28.20 3.91
C ALA A 701 1.09 -28.38 5.09
N HIS A 702 1.26 -29.62 5.53
CA HIS A 702 2.21 -30.03 6.56
C HIS A 702 3.04 -31.22 6.08
N VAL A 703 4.37 -31.09 6.08
CA VAL A 703 5.27 -32.21 5.76
C VAL A 703 5.41 -33.09 7.00
N MET A 704 5.03 -34.37 6.90
CA MET A 704 5.02 -35.32 8.01
C MET A 704 6.42 -35.91 8.23
N GLY A 705 7.01 -35.67 9.40
CA GLY A 705 8.30 -36.23 9.85
C GLY A 705 9.31 -35.16 10.30
N GLY A 706 9.52 -35.02 11.62
CA GLY A 706 10.53 -34.13 12.21
C GLY A 706 10.34 -32.63 11.93
N ASP A 707 11.39 -31.83 12.13
CA ASP A 707 11.46 -30.35 12.05
C ASP A 707 11.21 -29.77 10.65
N GLY A 708 10.48 -30.48 9.79
CA GLY A 708 10.11 -30.05 8.44
C GLY A 708 11.22 -30.20 7.40
N SER A 709 12.40 -30.73 7.76
CA SER A 709 13.51 -30.98 6.83
C SER A 709 13.89 -32.46 6.75
N ALA A 710 13.97 -33.00 5.54
CA ALA A 710 14.41 -34.36 5.27
C ALA A 710 15.90 -34.36 4.94
N ILE A 711 16.72 -35.04 5.75
CA ILE A 711 18.13 -35.26 5.45
C ILE A 711 18.25 -36.55 4.63
N LEU A 712 18.81 -36.44 3.42
CA LEU A 712 19.06 -37.54 2.50
C LEU A 712 20.54 -37.62 2.13
N TYR A 713 21.07 -38.83 1.95
CA TYR A 713 22.41 -39.01 1.36
C TYR A 713 22.32 -38.97 -0.16
N GLU A 714 23.38 -38.52 -0.83
CA GLU A 714 23.46 -38.51 -2.30
C GLU A 714 23.02 -39.85 -2.93
N GLY A 715 22.06 -39.80 -3.87
CA GLY A 715 21.51 -40.99 -4.54
C GLY A 715 20.45 -41.77 -3.73
N GLU A 716 20.14 -41.37 -2.49
CA GLU A 716 19.07 -41.96 -1.67
C GLU A 716 17.69 -41.68 -2.26
N ILE A 717 16.81 -42.67 -2.24
CA ILE A 717 15.39 -42.54 -2.63
C ILE A 717 14.53 -42.65 -1.38
N ARG A 718 13.66 -41.67 -1.13
CA ARG A 718 12.79 -41.66 0.05
C ARG A 718 11.42 -41.06 -0.27
N ASP A 719 10.38 -41.63 0.34
CA ASP A 719 9.04 -41.07 0.31
C ASP A 719 8.88 -40.00 1.40
N VAL A 720 8.50 -38.80 0.98
CA VAL A 720 8.13 -37.67 1.85
C VAL A 720 6.62 -37.57 1.88
N TRP A 721 6.03 -37.66 3.06
CA TRP A 721 4.58 -37.62 3.25
C TRP A 721 4.12 -36.17 3.46
N ILE A 722 3.20 -35.69 2.64
CA ILE A 722 2.63 -34.34 2.76
C ILE A 722 1.15 -34.47 3.13
N SER A 723 0.78 -33.94 4.28
CA SER A 723 -0.61 -33.77 4.68
C SER A 723 -1.15 -32.45 4.13
N LEU A 724 -2.31 -32.51 3.50
CA LEU A 724 -3.09 -31.36 3.06
C LEU A 724 -4.41 -31.34 3.84
N SER A 725 -4.63 -30.29 4.64
CA SER A 725 -5.86 -30.11 5.41
C SER A 725 -6.64 -28.88 4.93
N ASN A 726 -7.95 -29.03 4.76
CA ASN A 726 -8.81 -27.89 4.46
C ASN A 726 -9.18 -27.17 5.78
N ALA A 727 -8.47 -26.09 6.09
CA ALA A 727 -8.71 -25.25 7.26
C ALA A 727 -9.78 -24.16 7.01
N GLY A 728 -10.35 -24.09 5.81
CA GLY A 728 -11.34 -23.09 5.42
C GLY A 728 -12.79 -23.54 5.62
N CYS A 729 -13.73 -22.63 5.38
CA CYS A 729 -15.18 -22.90 5.49
C CYS A 729 -15.79 -23.46 4.19
N VAL A 730 -15.05 -23.43 3.07
CA VAL A 730 -15.51 -23.84 1.74
C VAL A 730 -14.81 -25.16 1.33
N PRO A 731 -15.53 -26.15 0.75
CA PRO A 731 -14.90 -27.37 0.28
C PRO A 731 -13.97 -27.12 -0.91
N VAL A 732 -12.89 -27.90 -1.01
CA VAL A 732 -12.02 -27.92 -2.20
C VAL A 732 -12.61 -28.91 -3.20
N GLU A 733 -13.06 -28.46 -4.37
CA GLU A 733 -13.64 -29.34 -5.40
C GLU A 733 -12.65 -29.63 -6.54
N GLN A 734 -11.77 -28.68 -6.84
CA GLN A 734 -10.75 -28.81 -7.89
C GLN A 734 -9.39 -28.58 -7.26
N ALA A 735 -8.43 -29.49 -7.49
CA ALA A 735 -7.04 -29.30 -7.12
C ALA A 735 -6.10 -29.90 -8.18
N HIS A 736 -5.02 -29.20 -8.49
CA HIS A 736 -4.01 -29.58 -9.46
C HIS A 736 -2.62 -29.37 -8.85
N ILE A 737 -1.76 -30.39 -8.89
CA ILE A 737 -0.39 -30.34 -8.39
C ILE A 737 0.57 -30.13 -9.56
N SER A 738 1.56 -29.27 -9.37
CA SER A 738 2.65 -29.01 -10.32
C SER A 738 3.98 -28.86 -9.58
N LEU A 739 5.09 -29.09 -10.28
CA LEU A 739 6.44 -28.93 -9.73
C LEU A 739 7.07 -27.61 -10.19
N SER A 740 7.82 -26.98 -9.30
CA SER A 740 8.57 -25.75 -9.56
C SER A 740 9.91 -25.74 -8.78
N GLY A 741 10.80 -24.77 -9.04
CA GLY A 741 12.09 -24.64 -8.34
C GLY A 741 13.28 -25.32 -9.03
N LYS A 742 14.44 -25.35 -8.35
CA LYS A 742 15.63 -26.08 -8.82
C LYS A 742 15.49 -27.57 -8.47
N ASN A 743 16.11 -28.45 -9.25
CA ASN A 743 16.11 -29.90 -9.03
C ASN A 743 14.70 -30.55 -9.09
N GLN A 744 13.77 -30.03 -9.89
CA GLN A 744 12.44 -30.66 -10.07
C GLN A 744 12.52 -32.10 -10.58
N ASP A 745 13.51 -32.39 -11.42
CA ASP A 745 13.79 -33.73 -11.96
C ASP A 745 14.14 -34.77 -10.87
N SER A 746 14.40 -34.33 -9.63
CA SER A 746 14.66 -35.21 -8.49
C SER A 746 13.41 -35.84 -7.88
N VAL A 747 12.22 -35.32 -8.20
CA VAL A 747 10.94 -35.88 -7.76
C VAL A 747 10.55 -36.99 -8.74
N ILE A 748 10.59 -38.25 -8.27
CA ILE A 748 10.34 -39.43 -9.09
C ILE A 748 8.84 -39.65 -9.31
N SER A 749 8.04 -39.51 -8.25
CA SER A 749 6.60 -39.74 -8.31
C SER A 749 5.85 -38.90 -7.28
N ILE A 750 4.63 -38.48 -7.65
CA ILE A 750 3.66 -37.81 -6.78
C ILE A 750 2.34 -38.55 -6.95
N ALA A 751 1.72 -38.97 -5.85
CA ALA A 751 0.43 -39.68 -5.87
C ALA A 751 -0.75 -38.74 -6.21
N HIS A 752 -0.85 -38.29 -7.46
CA HIS A 752 -1.92 -37.42 -7.96
C HIS A 752 -3.31 -38.07 -7.81
N GLU A 753 -3.39 -39.39 -8.00
CA GLU A 753 -4.64 -40.16 -7.88
C GLU A 753 -5.21 -40.12 -6.45
N ALA A 754 -4.34 -40.11 -5.43
CA ALA A 754 -4.75 -40.02 -4.04
C ALA A 754 -5.45 -38.67 -3.75
N LEU A 755 -4.93 -37.56 -4.27
CA LEU A 755 -5.59 -36.26 -4.13
C LEU A 755 -6.91 -36.20 -4.91
N GLN A 756 -6.94 -36.69 -6.15
CA GLN A 756 -8.16 -36.66 -6.97
C GLN A 756 -9.29 -37.51 -6.37
N SER A 757 -8.98 -38.67 -5.80
CA SER A 757 -9.97 -39.53 -5.13
C SER A 757 -10.52 -38.94 -3.83
N ALA A 758 -9.79 -38.02 -3.19
CA ALA A 758 -10.19 -37.36 -1.96
C ALA A 758 -11.02 -36.07 -2.18
N LEU A 759 -11.14 -35.58 -3.42
CA LEU A 759 -11.97 -34.42 -3.75
C LEU A 759 -13.45 -34.84 -3.87
N PRO A 760 -14.42 -34.07 -3.32
CA PRO A 760 -14.24 -32.78 -2.66
C PRO A 760 -13.79 -32.87 -1.19
N LEU A 761 -12.72 -32.15 -0.83
CA LEU A 761 -12.22 -32.07 0.54
C LEU A 761 -13.09 -31.11 1.37
N LYS A 762 -13.93 -31.66 2.23
CA LYS A 762 -14.78 -30.89 3.16
C LYS A 762 -13.94 -30.10 4.17
N PRO A 763 -14.47 -29.00 4.74
CA PRO A 763 -13.85 -28.31 5.87
C PRO A 763 -13.43 -29.28 6.98
N GLY A 764 -12.18 -29.19 7.43
CA GLY A 764 -11.59 -30.07 8.45
C GLY A 764 -11.11 -31.44 7.96
N ALA A 765 -11.34 -31.81 6.70
CA ALA A 765 -10.82 -33.06 6.14
C ALA A 765 -9.33 -32.93 5.79
N GLU A 766 -8.62 -34.06 5.89
CA GLU A 766 -7.18 -34.17 5.65
C GLU A 766 -6.88 -35.31 4.66
N VAL A 767 -5.95 -35.09 3.74
CA VAL A 767 -5.43 -36.11 2.83
C VAL A 767 -3.90 -36.15 2.89
N THR A 768 -3.32 -37.35 2.94
CA THR A 768 -1.86 -37.53 2.94
C THR A 768 -1.38 -38.03 1.58
N LEU A 769 -0.39 -37.34 1.02
CA LEU A 769 0.19 -37.63 -0.29
C LEU A 769 1.66 -38.05 -0.13
N PRO A 770 2.05 -39.27 -0.53
CA PRO A 770 3.46 -39.62 -0.66
C PRO A 770 4.08 -38.94 -1.89
N VAL A 771 5.24 -38.33 -1.70
CA VAL A 771 6.09 -37.74 -2.73
C VAL A 771 7.45 -38.42 -2.68
N THR A 772 7.78 -39.21 -3.70
CA THR A 772 9.06 -39.94 -3.79
C THR A 772 10.14 -39.01 -4.35
N VAL A 773 11.18 -38.76 -3.55
CA VAL A 773 12.30 -37.86 -3.91
C VAL A 773 13.61 -38.65 -3.96
N LYS A 774 14.44 -38.38 -4.99
CA LYS A 774 15.82 -38.87 -5.11
C LYS A 774 16.81 -37.76 -4.76
N ALA A 775 17.73 -37.98 -3.85
CA ALA A 775 18.77 -37.00 -3.53
C ALA A 775 19.69 -36.76 -4.74
N TRP A 776 19.79 -35.50 -5.16
CA TRP A 776 20.64 -35.05 -6.27
C TRP A 776 22.12 -34.90 -5.85
N GLN A 777 23.02 -34.81 -6.82
CA GLN A 777 24.45 -34.63 -6.56
C GLN A 777 24.77 -33.17 -6.22
N ILE A 778 25.69 -32.96 -5.28
CA ILE A 778 26.21 -31.64 -4.95
C ILE A 778 27.39 -31.36 -5.90
N ASN A 779 27.20 -30.46 -6.87
CA ASN A 779 28.29 -30.05 -7.76
C ASN A 779 29.35 -29.26 -6.96
N LEU A 780 30.54 -29.84 -6.78
CA LEU A 780 31.64 -29.25 -6.00
C LEU A 780 32.25 -27.98 -6.64
N LEU A 781 31.87 -27.62 -7.88
CA LEU A 781 32.45 -26.48 -8.61
C LEU A 781 31.93 -25.10 -8.16
N ASP A 782 30.86 -25.01 -7.38
CA ASP A 782 30.31 -23.72 -6.93
C ASP A 782 30.84 -23.28 -5.54
N SER A 783 31.65 -24.09 -4.86
CA SER A 783 32.17 -23.77 -3.52
C SER A 783 33.46 -22.94 -3.51
N ASP A 784 34.26 -22.96 -4.59
CA ASP A 784 35.60 -22.31 -4.60
C ASP A 784 35.58 -20.81 -4.95
N ASN A 785 34.45 -20.27 -5.42
CA ASN A 785 34.33 -18.83 -5.72
C ASN A 785 33.88 -17.98 -4.51
N ALA A 786 33.70 -18.57 -3.32
CA ALA A 786 33.23 -17.87 -2.12
C ALA A 786 34.35 -17.47 -1.13
N ALA A 787 35.62 -17.82 -1.39
CA ALA A 787 36.72 -17.58 -0.44
C ALA A 787 37.46 -16.25 -0.60
N THR A 788 37.04 -15.35 -1.51
CA THR A 788 37.64 -14.01 -1.64
C THR A 788 36.58 -12.92 -1.80
N ARG A 789 35.89 -12.57 -0.70
CA ARG A 789 35.48 -11.19 -0.39
C ARG A 789 34.84 -11.06 1.00
N ASN A 790 35.55 -10.27 1.80
CA ASN A 790 35.08 -9.36 2.85
C ASN A 790 34.74 -9.91 4.24
N ALA A 791 35.68 -9.63 5.15
CA ALA A 791 35.45 -9.33 6.55
C ALA A 791 34.76 -7.96 6.72
N SER A 792 33.62 -7.93 7.40
CA SER A 792 33.26 -6.92 8.42
C SER A 792 31.95 -7.33 9.10
N GLY A 793 31.94 -7.32 10.43
CA GLY A 793 30.92 -7.97 11.25
C GLY A 793 29.59 -7.23 11.37
N SER A 794 28.51 -8.01 11.46
CA SER A 794 27.41 -7.75 12.38
C SER A 794 26.71 -9.07 12.73
N THR A 795 26.55 -9.31 14.02
CA THR A 795 25.90 -10.47 14.63
C THR A 795 24.41 -10.57 14.26
N GLY A 796 23.97 -11.80 13.94
CA GLY A 796 22.56 -12.21 14.05
C GLY A 796 21.70 -12.10 12.78
N ARG A 797 22.02 -12.84 11.72
CA ARG A 797 21.02 -13.35 10.75
C ARG A 797 21.45 -14.73 10.26
N LEU A 798 20.66 -15.76 10.59
CA LEU A 798 20.72 -17.06 9.91
C LEU A 798 20.71 -16.81 8.40
N TYR A 799 21.67 -17.42 7.70
CA TYR A 799 21.81 -17.37 6.26
C TYR A 799 20.48 -17.76 5.59
N LYS A 800 19.89 -16.84 4.82
CA LYS A 800 18.84 -17.16 3.85
C LYS A 800 19.51 -17.93 2.69
N GLU A 801 19.65 -19.24 2.86
CA GLU A 801 19.92 -20.16 1.76
C GLU A 801 18.75 -20.08 0.77
N GLY A 802 19.04 -19.59 -0.43
CA GLY A 802 18.10 -19.61 -1.54
C GLY A 802 17.89 -21.03 -2.05
N SER A 803 16.95 -21.75 -1.42
CA SER A 803 16.18 -22.92 -1.89
C SER A 803 16.80 -23.69 -3.08
N THR A 804 17.75 -24.58 -2.79
CA THR A 804 18.14 -25.69 -3.68
C THR A 804 17.09 -26.80 -3.75
N SER A 805 16.02 -26.71 -2.95
CA SER A 805 14.93 -27.68 -2.86
C SER A 805 13.87 -27.52 -3.95
N PRO A 806 13.24 -28.64 -4.36
CA PRO A 806 12.04 -28.62 -5.21
C PRO A 806 10.84 -28.01 -4.45
N LEU A 807 9.99 -27.30 -5.19
CA LEU A 807 8.77 -26.66 -4.69
C LEU A 807 7.55 -27.36 -5.28
N LEU A 808 6.64 -27.80 -4.43
CA LEU A 808 5.34 -28.33 -4.84
C LEU A 808 4.34 -27.17 -4.94
N VAL A 809 3.73 -26.98 -6.10
CA VAL A 809 2.76 -25.91 -6.35
C VAL A 809 1.38 -26.52 -6.58
N ILE A 810 0.47 -26.25 -5.65
CA ILE A 810 -0.90 -26.79 -5.64
C ILE A 810 -1.87 -25.66 -5.98
N HIS A 811 -2.53 -25.76 -7.13
CA HIS A 811 -3.65 -24.87 -7.50
C HIS A 811 -4.95 -25.51 -7.07
N TYR A 812 -5.80 -24.80 -6.33
CA TYR A 812 -7.05 -25.35 -5.83
C TYR A 812 -8.19 -24.33 -5.84
N ALA A 813 -9.42 -24.79 -6.00
CA ALA A 813 -10.60 -23.95 -6.06
C ALA A 813 -11.84 -24.63 -5.48
N GLY A 814 -12.79 -23.81 -5.05
CA GLY A 814 -14.09 -24.24 -4.57
C GLY A 814 -15.15 -24.33 -5.69
N PRO A 815 -16.41 -24.54 -5.32
CA PRO A 815 -17.52 -24.68 -6.26
C PRO A 815 -17.68 -23.50 -7.22
N LEU A 816 -18.18 -23.79 -8.42
CA LEU A 816 -18.42 -22.81 -9.48
C LEU A 816 -19.67 -21.96 -9.25
N THR A 817 -20.56 -22.37 -8.34
CA THR A 817 -21.81 -21.67 -8.01
C THR A 817 -22.10 -21.83 -6.52
N ASP A 818 -22.31 -20.73 -5.81
CA ASP A 818 -22.85 -20.77 -4.46
C ASP A 818 -24.26 -21.36 -4.51
N SER A 819 -24.51 -22.43 -3.78
CA SER A 819 -25.84 -23.02 -3.65
C SER A 819 -26.70 -22.14 -2.74
N GLY A 820 -27.15 -21.00 -3.26
CA GLY A 820 -28.02 -20.06 -2.54
C GLY A 820 -28.30 -18.78 -3.32
N GLU A 821 -29.52 -18.68 -3.88
CA GLU A 821 -30.17 -17.51 -4.49
C GLU A 821 -29.66 -17.00 -5.86
N LEU A 822 -30.39 -17.41 -6.89
CA LEU A 822 -30.31 -16.92 -8.26
C LEU A 822 -30.85 -15.48 -8.37
N GLN A 823 -29.97 -14.49 -8.52
CA GLN A 823 -30.28 -13.27 -9.26
C GLN A 823 -29.25 -13.06 -10.39
N LYS A 824 -29.78 -12.91 -11.60
CA LYS A 824 -29.07 -12.64 -12.85
C LYS A 824 -28.42 -11.25 -12.78
N ASN A 825 -27.12 -11.17 -12.55
CA ASN A 825 -26.24 -10.08 -12.97
C ASN A 825 -24.79 -10.59 -12.93
N ASP A 826 -24.07 -10.49 -14.06
CA ASP A 826 -22.64 -10.79 -14.30
C ASP A 826 -21.86 -11.47 -13.15
N HIS A 827 -21.98 -12.81 -13.03
CA HIS A 827 -21.17 -13.56 -12.08
C HIS A 827 -19.80 -13.90 -12.67
N SER A 828 -18.79 -13.14 -12.29
CA SER A 828 -17.39 -13.55 -12.40
C SER A 828 -17.16 -14.81 -11.55
N VAL A 829 -16.62 -15.87 -12.15
CA VAL A 829 -16.27 -17.11 -11.44
C VAL A 829 -15.38 -16.81 -10.22
N PRO A 830 -15.68 -17.33 -9.01
CA PRO A 830 -14.85 -17.07 -7.83
C PRO A 830 -13.41 -17.55 -8.07
N PRO A 831 -12.39 -16.76 -7.73
CA PRO A 831 -11.00 -17.10 -8.02
C PRO A 831 -10.53 -18.34 -7.25
N GLY A 832 -9.48 -18.99 -7.74
CA GLY A 832 -8.80 -20.08 -7.06
C GLY A 832 -7.64 -19.59 -6.18
N ARG A 833 -6.97 -20.52 -5.50
CA ARG A 833 -5.74 -20.28 -4.75
C ARG A 833 -4.59 -21.11 -5.29
N ARG A 834 -3.38 -20.61 -5.06
CA ARG A 834 -2.13 -21.33 -5.28
C ARG A 834 -1.39 -21.46 -3.97
N LEU A 835 -1.12 -22.68 -3.53
CA LEU A 835 -0.27 -23.00 -2.39
C LEU A 835 1.10 -23.49 -2.87
N VAL A 836 2.19 -22.92 -2.35
CA VAL A 836 3.57 -23.36 -2.62
C VAL A 836 4.13 -24.02 -1.36
N VAL A 837 4.44 -25.31 -1.45
CA VAL A 837 4.97 -26.14 -0.37
C VAL A 837 6.44 -26.46 -0.68
N PRO A 838 7.40 -25.90 0.07
CA PRO A 838 8.81 -26.25 -0.09
C PRO A 838 9.08 -27.64 0.48
N LEU A 839 9.70 -28.51 -0.31
CA LEU A 839 10.24 -29.79 0.18
C LEU A 839 11.63 -29.51 0.73
N HIS A 840 11.76 -29.14 2.01
CA HIS A 840 13.06 -28.87 2.61
C HIS A 840 13.88 -30.17 2.68
N VAL A 841 14.66 -30.44 1.64
CA VAL A 841 15.54 -31.61 1.55
C VAL A 841 16.98 -31.14 1.65
N THR A 842 17.68 -31.60 2.67
CA THR A 842 19.10 -31.35 2.88
C THR A 842 19.87 -32.58 2.42
N ILE A 843 20.85 -32.38 1.54
CA ILE A 843 21.65 -33.49 1.02
C ILE A 843 23.00 -33.53 1.72
N LEU A 844 23.35 -34.70 2.23
CA LEU A 844 24.68 -34.99 2.72
C LEU A 844 25.44 -35.81 1.69
N GLN A 845 26.76 -35.60 1.64
CA GLN A 845 27.64 -36.43 0.84
C GLN A 845 27.58 -37.87 1.36
N GLY A 846 27.21 -38.81 0.48
CA GLY A 846 27.18 -40.24 0.78
C GLY A 846 28.54 -40.90 0.59
N LEU A 847 28.54 -42.13 0.06
CA LEU A 847 29.76 -42.82 -0.38
C LEU A 847 30.49 -41.98 -1.44
N SER A 848 31.81 -41.78 -1.27
CA SER A 848 32.64 -41.05 -2.22
C SER A 848 33.50 -41.98 -3.06
N PHE A 849 33.63 -41.67 -4.34
CA PHE A 849 34.55 -42.36 -5.25
C PHE A 849 35.98 -41.87 -5.01
N VAL A 850 36.86 -42.76 -4.54
CA VAL A 850 38.29 -42.48 -4.40
C VAL A 850 39.00 -42.69 -5.73
N LYS A 851 38.68 -43.80 -6.41
CA LYS A 851 39.36 -44.20 -7.64
C LYS A 851 38.50 -45.16 -8.46
N ALA A 852 38.58 -45.05 -9.77
CA ALA A 852 38.03 -46.03 -10.69
C ALA A 852 39.05 -46.34 -11.80
N ARG A 853 39.32 -47.62 -12.06
CA ARG A 853 40.26 -48.05 -13.11
C ARG A 853 39.85 -49.36 -13.74
N LEU A 854 40.25 -49.55 -15.00
CA LEU A 854 40.14 -50.82 -15.68
C LEU A 854 41.42 -51.64 -15.48
N LEU A 855 41.30 -52.80 -14.85
CA LEU A 855 42.39 -53.74 -14.66
C LEU A 855 42.37 -54.78 -15.78
N SER A 856 43.51 -54.95 -16.45
CA SER A 856 43.76 -56.11 -17.31
C SER A 856 44.50 -57.16 -16.49
N MET A 857 43.97 -58.37 -16.40
CA MET A 857 44.67 -59.48 -15.73
C MET A 857 45.59 -60.17 -16.73
N GLU A 858 46.90 -60.00 -16.57
CA GLU A 858 47.93 -60.69 -17.39
C GLU A 858 48.25 -62.11 -16.88
N PHE A 859 47.76 -62.47 -15.69
CA PHE A 859 47.93 -63.78 -15.07
C PHE A 859 46.56 -64.39 -14.73
N PRO A 860 46.36 -65.71 -14.87
CA PRO A 860 45.15 -66.37 -14.36
C PRO A 860 45.09 -66.15 -12.84
N ALA A 861 44.03 -65.51 -12.34
CA ALA A 861 43.83 -65.41 -10.90
C ALA A 861 43.52 -66.81 -10.34
N HIS A 862 44.42 -67.37 -9.55
CA HIS A 862 44.05 -68.48 -8.66
C HIS A 862 43.10 -67.93 -7.60
N VAL A 863 41.79 -67.98 -7.86
CA VAL A 863 40.78 -67.76 -6.83
C VAL A 863 40.90 -68.94 -5.88
N SER A 864 41.57 -68.73 -4.75
CA SER A 864 41.67 -69.74 -3.69
C SER A 864 40.26 -70.10 -3.22
N GLU A 865 39.89 -71.38 -3.31
CA GLU A 865 38.68 -71.96 -2.69
C GLU A 865 38.75 -71.99 -1.15
N ALA A 866 39.28 -70.92 -0.53
CA ALA A 866 39.31 -70.76 0.91
C ALA A 866 37.93 -70.27 1.39
N HIS A 867 36.99 -71.21 1.55
CA HIS A 867 35.74 -71.00 2.25
C HIS A 867 36.02 -70.57 3.71
N PRO A 868 35.54 -69.42 4.21
CA PRO A 868 35.54 -69.17 5.64
C PRO A 868 34.51 -70.08 6.31
N ARG A 869 35.01 -70.90 7.25
CA ARG A 869 34.24 -71.83 8.09
C ARG A 869 33.02 -71.14 8.73
N SER A 870 31.81 -71.54 8.34
CA SER A 870 30.60 -71.15 9.06
C SER A 870 30.57 -71.88 10.41
N ILE A 871 30.45 -71.13 11.49
CA ILE A 871 30.20 -71.68 12.83
C ILE A 871 28.76 -72.19 12.84
N HIS A 872 28.61 -73.52 12.89
CA HIS A 872 27.35 -74.20 13.14
C HIS A 872 26.84 -73.91 14.56
N ILE A 873 25.64 -73.32 14.67
CA ILE A 873 24.73 -73.64 15.77
C ILE A 873 23.69 -74.61 15.20
N LYS A 874 23.67 -75.81 15.79
CA LYS A 874 22.78 -76.93 15.49
C LYS A 874 21.33 -76.56 15.80
N GLU A 875 20.40 -76.93 14.93
CA GLU A 875 19.36 -77.92 15.29
C GLU A 875 18.57 -78.48 14.07
N ARG A 876 18.72 -79.80 13.89
CA ARG A 876 17.79 -80.85 13.42
C ARG A 876 17.08 -80.75 12.06
N LEU A 877 17.69 -81.48 11.11
CA LEU A 877 17.18 -82.66 10.37
C LEU A 877 15.69 -82.72 9.99
N ILE A 878 15.41 -82.78 8.67
CA ILE A 878 14.69 -83.87 7.97
C ILE A 878 15.09 -83.84 6.46
N GLU A 879 15.62 -84.98 6.03
CA GLU A 879 15.57 -85.71 4.74
C GLU A 879 15.69 -85.01 3.36
N ASP A 880 16.79 -85.41 2.70
CA ASP A 880 17.09 -85.59 1.27
C ASP A 880 15.93 -85.52 0.25
N VAL A 881 16.07 -84.57 -0.70
CA VAL A 881 15.73 -84.79 -2.12
C VAL A 881 16.82 -84.15 -3.00
N ASP A 882 17.42 -84.99 -3.83
CA ASP A 882 18.44 -84.73 -4.85
C ASP A 882 18.05 -83.56 -5.78
N GLY A 883 18.70 -82.42 -5.58
CA GLY A 883 18.51 -81.21 -6.38
C GLY A 883 19.87 -80.57 -6.66
N LYS A 884 20.56 -81.03 -7.72
CA LYS A 884 21.77 -80.40 -8.28
C LYS A 884 21.59 -78.89 -8.37
N SER A 885 22.22 -78.15 -7.47
CA SER A 885 22.23 -76.69 -7.50
C SER A 885 23.00 -76.23 -8.73
N LYS A 886 22.30 -75.52 -9.63
CA LYS A 886 22.87 -74.78 -10.77
C LYS A 886 23.70 -73.56 -10.29
N THR A 887 24.68 -73.79 -9.43
CA THR A 887 25.67 -72.80 -8.99
C THR A 887 27.08 -73.17 -9.46
N ASP A 888 27.28 -74.38 -9.99
CA ASP A 888 28.56 -74.87 -10.53
C ASP A 888 28.88 -74.39 -11.96
N SER A 889 28.18 -73.39 -12.49
CA SER A 889 28.36 -72.92 -13.88
C SER A 889 28.92 -71.50 -14.03
N LEU A 890 29.25 -70.82 -12.93
CA LEU A 890 29.87 -69.49 -12.99
C LEU A 890 31.34 -69.62 -12.57
N VAL A 891 32.21 -69.49 -13.58
CA VAL A 891 33.68 -69.56 -13.52
C VAL A 891 34.28 -70.98 -13.55
N LYS A 892 34.00 -71.76 -14.61
CA LYS A 892 34.84 -72.90 -15.00
C LYS A 892 35.96 -72.40 -15.94
N ILE A 893 37.09 -72.01 -15.36
CA ILE A 893 38.31 -71.63 -16.11
C ILE A 893 39.00 -72.93 -16.55
N ASP A 894 39.20 -73.13 -17.85
CA ASP A 894 40.00 -74.25 -18.39
C ASP A 894 41.50 -73.91 -18.24
N PRO A 895 42.27 -74.60 -17.39
CA PRO A 895 43.65 -74.22 -17.06
C PRO A 895 44.62 -74.33 -18.24
N TYR A 896 44.25 -75.04 -19.32
CA TYR A 896 45.12 -75.23 -20.50
C TYR A 896 44.63 -74.49 -21.75
N ARG A 897 43.49 -73.80 -21.68
CA ARG A 897 43.06 -72.78 -22.64
C ARG A 897 43.11 -71.43 -21.94
N GLY A 898 44.25 -70.76 -21.99
CA GLY A 898 44.42 -69.42 -21.43
C GLY A 898 43.21 -68.53 -21.72
N SER A 899 42.61 -67.95 -20.69
CA SER A 899 41.51 -66.99 -20.79
C SER A 899 42.08 -65.62 -21.17
N TRP A 900 42.29 -65.40 -22.47
CA TRP A 900 42.85 -64.15 -22.99
C TRP A 900 41.80 -63.02 -22.88
N GLY A 901 42.03 -62.04 -22.00
CA GLY A 901 41.32 -60.75 -22.03
C GLY A 901 40.32 -60.45 -20.91
N LEU A 902 40.41 -61.09 -19.75
CA LEU A 902 39.58 -60.76 -18.59
C LEU A 902 39.90 -59.34 -18.06
N ARG A 903 38.95 -58.42 -18.24
CA ARG A 903 39.05 -57.03 -17.74
C ARG A 903 38.13 -56.84 -16.54
N LEU A 904 38.68 -56.33 -15.44
CA LEU A 904 37.95 -56.02 -14.22
C LEU A 904 37.80 -54.50 -14.08
N LEU A 905 36.59 -54.00 -13.88
CA LEU A 905 36.36 -52.63 -13.45
C LEU A 905 36.52 -52.58 -11.92
N GLU A 906 37.56 -51.88 -11.45
CA GLU A 906 37.77 -51.62 -10.03
C GLU A 906 37.20 -50.26 -9.66
N MET A 907 36.36 -50.24 -8.63
CA MET A 907 35.80 -49.05 -8.04
C MET A 907 36.17 -49.02 -6.55
N GLU A 908 36.98 -48.04 -6.14
CA GLU A 908 37.34 -47.80 -4.74
C GLU A 908 36.39 -46.76 -4.15
N LEU A 909 35.62 -47.21 -3.14
CA LEU A 909 34.59 -46.43 -2.47
C LEU A 909 35.02 -46.17 -1.03
N SER A 910 35.07 -44.90 -0.62
CA SER A 910 35.28 -44.53 0.77
C SER A 910 33.96 -44.15 1.42
N ASN A 911 33.79 -44.56 2.68
CA ASN A 911 32.67 -44.14 3.50
C ASN A 911 33.11 -43.03 4.48
N PRO A 912 32.86 -41.75 4.19
CA PRO A 912 33.17 -40.65 5.09
C PRO A 912 32.13 -40.46 6.20
N THR A 913 31.13 -41.35 6.32
CA THR A 913 29.97 -41.17 7.21
C THR A 913 30.01 -42.13 8.40
N ASP A 914 29.27 -41.80 9.45
CA ASP A 914 29.17 -42.60 10.68
C ASP A 914 28.35 -43.90 10.52
N VAL A 915 27.73 -44.15 9.37
CA VAL A 915 26.85 -45.30 9.13
C VAL A 915 27.50 -46.25 8.14
N ALA A 916 27.48 -47.56 8.42
CA ALA A 916 28.00 -48.56 7.49
C ALA A 916 27.08 -48.74 6.27
N PHE A 917 27.67 -48.77 5.08
CA PHE A 917 26.96 -49.06 3.83
C PHE A 917 27.22 -50.48 3.36
N GLU A 918 26.18 -51.17 2.92
CA GLU A 918 26.26 -52.45 2.23
C GLU A 918 26.03 -52.22 0.74
N ILE A 919 27.05 -52.49 -0.09
CA ILE A 919 27.01 -52.28 -1.53
C ILE A 919 26.65 -53.59 -2.23
N SER A 920 25.68 -53.51 -3.14
CA SER A 920 25.28 -54.59 -4.04
C SER A 920 25.48 -54.15 -5.48
N VAL A 921 26.04 -55.05 -6.30
CA VAL A 921 26.25 -54.82 -7.73
C VAL A 921 25.39 -55.80 -8.52
N CYS A 922 24.60 -55.26 -9.43
CA CYS A 922 23.83 -56.03 -10.40
C CYS A 922 24.35 -55.71 -11.81
N VAL A 923 24.62 -56.74 -12.61
CA VAL A 923 25.03 -56.59 -14.01
C VAL A 923 23.97 -57.27 -14.87
N GLN A 924 23.29 -56.50 -15.73
CA GLN A 924 22.31 -57.03 -16.67
C GLN A 924 23.01 -57.74 -17.84
N LEU A 925 22.82 -59.06 -17.96
CA LEU A 925 23.30 -59.87 -19.08
C LEU A 925 22.29 -59.84 -20.23
N ASP A 926 22.77 -59.71 -21.48
CA ASP A 926 21.94 -59.86 -22.68
C ASP A 926 21.55 -61.33 -22.85
N ASN A 927 20.48 -61.77 -22.20
CA ASN A 927 19.83 -63.02 -22.60
C ASN A 927 19.04 -62.76 -23.89
N GLN A 928 19.39 -63.54 -24.91
CA GLN A 928 18.71 -63.56 -26.19
C GLN A 928 17.19 -63.71 -26.00
N LYS A 929 16.45 -62.92 -26.77
CA LYS A 929 14.99 -62.95 -26.94
C LYS A 929 14.46 -64.40 -26.97
N ASN A 930 13.51 -64.71 -26.10
CA ASN A 930 12.30 -65.46 -26.43
C ASN A 930 11.25 -65.38 -25.28
N ASP A 931 10.11 -64.79 -25.65
CA ASP A 931 8.71 -65.03 -25.27
C ASP A 931 8.20 -65.07 -23.80
N LEU A 932 7.38 -64.05 -23.50
CA LEU A 932 6.03 -64.05 -22.89
C LEU A 932 5.76 -64.90 -21.63
N SER A 933 5.55 -64.25 -20.49
CA SER A 933 4.27 -64.27 -19.75
C SER A 933 4.32 -63.40 -18.47
N LEU A 934 3.20 -62.72 -18.20
CA LEU A 934 2.92 -61.91 -17.01
C LEU A 934 2.71 -62.80 -15.77
N THR A 935 3.22 -62.40 -14.59
CA THR A 935 2.46 -62.04 -13.37
C THR A 935 3.30 -62.09 -12.07
N SER A 936 2.83 -61.31 -11.08
CA SER A 936 3.05 -61.34 -9.62
C SER A 936 4.39 -60.95 -9.00
N VAL A 937 4.38 -59.74 -8.43
CA VAL A 937 4.68 -59.37 -7.03
C VAL A 937 5.32 -60.46 -6.13
N THR A 938 6.37 -60.02 -5.43
CA THR A 938 7.13 -60.64 -4.31
C THR A 938 7.91 -61.91 -4.64
N ASP A 939 9.21 -61.77 -4.95
CA ASP A 939 10.23 -62.64 -4.34
C ASP A 939 11.64 -62.04 -4.46
N ASP A 940 12.24 -61.77 -3.31
CA ASP A 940 13.55 -61.16 -3.11
C ASP A 940 14.60 -62.27 -2.96
N ALA A 941 14.64 -63.22 -3.90
CA ALA A 941 15.52 -64.40 -3.79
C ALA A 941 15.70 -65.20 -5.10
N SER A 942 16.22 -64.61 -6.18
CA SER A 942 16.98 -65.36 -7.21
C SER A 942 17.49 -64.46 -8.35
N ASP A 943 18.12 -63.33 -8.04
CA ASP A 943 18.88 -62.59 -9.05
C ASP A 943 20.37 -62.86 -8.80
N GLY A 944 21.12 -63.23 -9.83
CA GLY A 944 22.52 -63.68 -9.76
C GLY A 944 23.48 -62.55 -9.39
N GLY A 945 23.32 -62.00 -8.19
CA GLY A 945 24.06 -60.86 -7.66
C GLY A 945 25.40 -61.26 -7.05
N TYR A 946 26.40 -60.41 -7.25
CA TYR A 946 27.70 -60.51 -6.59
C TYR A 946 27.54 -60.41 -5.07
N PRO A 947 28.47 -61.01 -4.28
CA PRO A 947 28.43 -60.89 -2.82
C PRO A 947 28.45 -59.41 -2.41
N LYS A 948 27.65 -59.06 -1.41
CA LYS A 948 27.54 -57.70 -0.93
C LYS A 948 28.82 -57.25 -0.23
N THR A 949 29.27 -56.02 -0.51
CA THR A 949 30.49 -55.44 0.07
C THR A 949 30.13 -54.41 1.13
N ARG A 950 30.50 -54.66 2.38
CA ARG A 950 30.30 -53.72 3.49
C ARG A 950 31.45 -52.70 3.57
N VAL A 951 31.11 -51.41 3.72
CA VAL A 951 32.06 -50.31 3.92
C VAL A 951 31.75 -49.62 5.23
N ASP A 952 32.58 -49.87 6.24
CA ASP A 952 32.47 -49.22 7.55
C ASP A 952 33.04 -47.79 7.51
N ARG A 953 32.70 -47.00 8.53
CA ARG A 953 33.11 -45.59 8.70
C ARG A 953 34.62 -45.41 8.54
N ASP A 954 35.03 -44.39 7.80
CA ASP A 954 36.43 -43.98 7.57
C ASP A 954 37.30 -45.03 6.86
N TYR A 955 36.70 -46.10 6.33
CA TYR A 955 37.37 -47.12 5.53
C TYR A 955 37.01 -47.01 4.05
N SER A 956 37.91 -47.48 3.18
CA SER A 956 37.64 -47.70 1.77
C SER A 956 37.51 -49.20 1.46
N ALA A 957 36.60 -49.53 0.54
CA ALA A 957 36.45 -50.86 0.00
C ALA A 957 36.58 -50.83 -1.52
N ARG A 958 37.15 -51.89 -2.09
CA ARG A 958 37.28 -52.07 -3.54
C ARG A 958 36.21 -53.02 -4.03
N VAL A 959 35.41 -52.57 -4.97
CA VAL A 959 34.41 -53.36 -5.67
C VAL A 959 34.96 -53.71 -7.04
N LEU A 960 35.11 -55.01 -7.32
CA LEU A 960 35.65 -55.54 -8.59
C LEU A 960 34.50 -56.13 -9.42
N ILE A 961 34.32 -55.63 -10.63
CA ILE A 961 33.25 -56.06 -11.54
C ILE A 961 33.88 -56.68 -12.80
N PRO A 962 33.70 -57.99 -13.07
CA PRO A 962 34.23 -58.63 -14.26
C PRO A 962 33.45 -58.26 -15.52
N LEU A 963 34.16 -57.99 -16.62
CA LEU A 963 33.60 -57.58 -17.92
C LEU A 963 33.73 -58.67 -18.99
N GLU A 964 33.54 -59.94 -18.62
CA GLU A 964 33.81 -61.14 -19.48
C GLU A 964 33.06 -61.17 -20.82
N HIS A 965 31.93 -60.46 -20.96
CA HIS A 965 31.09 -60.45 -22.17
C HIS A 965 31.06 -59.12 -22.91
N PHE A 966 31.88 -58.15 -22.51
CA PHE A 966 31.96 -56.86 -23.17
C PHE A 966 32.96 -56.90 -24.35
N LYS A 967 32.44 -57.05 -25.57
CA LYS A 967 33.25 -56.89 -26.80
C LYS A 967 33.41 -55.41 -27.11
N LEU A 968 34.61 -54.87 -26.93
CA LEU A 968 34.96 -53.54 -27.43
C LEU A 968 35.09 -53.57 -28.97
N PRO A 969 34.77 -52.47 -29.68
CA PRO A 969 34.90 -52.41 -31.13
C PRO A 969 36.34 -52.67 -31.58
N ILE A 970 36.54 -53.58 -32.54
CA ILE A 970 37.84 -53.79 -33.19
C ILE A 970 37.96 -52.75 -34.29
N LEU A 971 38.98 -51.88 -34.23
CA LEU A 971 39.25 -50.88 -35.27
C LEU A 971 39.89 -51.53 -36.51
N ASP A 972 39.46 -51.08 -37.71
CA ASP A 972 39.92 -51.56 -39.02
C ASP A 972 40.91 -50.57 -39.66
N ASP A 973 41.84 -51.00 -40.53
CA ASP A 973 42.85 -50.11 -41.16
C ASP A 973 42.26 -49.02 -42.08
N SER A 974 40.96 -49.08 -42.38
CA SER A 974 40.22 -47.96 -42.98
C SER A 974 40.16 -46.72 -42.08
N PHE A 975 40.53 -46.83 -40.80
CA PHE A 975 40.69 -45.70 -39.87
C PHE A 975 41.94 -44.86 -40.14
N PHE A 976 42.98 -45.41 -40.78
CA PHE A 976 44.31 -44.77 -40.84
C PHE A 976 44.91 -44.54 -42.24
N GLY A 977 44.27 -44.92 -43.35
CA GLY A 977 44.72 -44.34 -44.64
C GLY A 977 44.08 -44.82 -45.95
N LYS A 978 43.77 -43.83 -46.81
CA LYS A 978 43.97 -43.73 -48.28
C LYS A 978 43.48 -42.32 -48.66
N ASP A 979 44.29 -41.39 -49.15
CA ASP A 979 44.90 -41.41 -50.48
C ASP A 979 46.25 -40.68 -50.52
N GLY A 980 47.18 -41.24 -51.30
CA GLY A 980 48.38 -40.54 -51.72
C GLY A 980 48.14 -39.78 -53.02
N GLN A 981 48.23 -38.45 -52.99
CA GLN A 981 48.93 -37.63 -53.99
C GLN A 981 49.05 -36.18 -53.50
N ALA A 982 50.31 -35.69 -53.52
CA ALA A 982 50.81 -34.32 -53.42
C ALA A 982 49.84 -33.18 -53.04
N ASP A 983 50.02 -32.59 -51.86
CA ASP A 983 50.59 -31.23 -51.72
C ASP A 983 50.69 -30.82 -50.24
N ASP A 984 51.68 -29.97 -49.97
CA ASP A 984 52.13 -29.52 -48.65
C ASP A 984 51.03 -28.87 -47.77
N ALA A 985 51.23 -29.05 -46.45
CA ALA A 985 50.58 -28.35 -45.32
C ALA A 985 49.18 -28.80 -44.86
N SER A 986 49.03 -29.96 -44.19
CA SER A 986 47.86 -30.20 -43.29
C SER A 986 47.99 -31.28 -42.19
N GLY A 987 49.15 -31.46 -41.57
CA GLY A 987 49.37 -32.50 -40.53
C GLY A 987 48.48 -32.45 -39.26
N ASN A 988 47.69 -31.38 -39.04
CA ASN A 988 46.86 -31.21 -37.83
C ASN A 988 45.37 -31.58 -37.98
N LYS A 989 44.88 -31.80 -39.21
CA LYS A 989 43.45 -32.11 -39.44
C LYS A 989 43.11 -33.61 -39.37
N VAL A 990 44.07 -34.48 -39.61
CA VAL A 990 43.87 -35.95 -39.56
C VAL A 990 43.85 -36.45 -38.11
N ARG A 991 44.71 -35.92 -37.22
CA ARG A 991 44.71 -36.23 -35.78
C ARG A 991 43.41 -35.83 -35.07
N THR A 992 42.82 -34.71 -35.45
CA THR A 992 41.63 -34.16 -34.78
C THR A 992 40.31 -34.87 -35.13
N ASN A 993 40.20 -35.55 -36.28
CA ASN A 993 39.03 -36.37 -36.62
C ASN A 993 39.08 -37.76 -35.97
N VAL A 994 40.28 -38.35 -35.84
CA VAL A 994 40.48 -39.63 -35.13
C VAL A 994 40.21 -39.46 -33.63
N GLU A 995 40.65 -38.35 -33.02
CA GLU A 995 40.36 -38.03 -31.60
C GLU A 995 38.87 -37.75 -31.33
N LYS A 996 38.13 -37.19 -32.29
CA LYS A 996 36.69 -36.93 -32.14
C LYS A 996 35.85 -38.20 -32.23
N ASN A 997 36.16 -39.09 -33.18
CA ASN A 997 35.41 -40.34 -33.36
C ASN A 997 35.70 -41.36 -32.24
N THR A 998 36.94 -41.46 -31.77
CA THR A 998 37.31 -42.27 -30.60
C THR A 998 36.59 -41.81 -29.32
N LYS A 999 36.45 -40.49 -29.13
CA LYS A 999 35.69 -39.92 -28.00
C LYS A 999 34.19 -40.22 -28.10
N ALA A 1000 33.62 -40.27 -29.31
CA ALA A 1000 32.20 -40.59 -29.52
C ALA A 1000 31.89 -42.07 -29.23
N GLU A 1001 32.71 -43.00 -29.73
CA GLU A 1001 32.57 -44.44 -29.45
C GLU A 1001 32.85 -44.78 -27.98
N LEU A 1002 33.83 -44.11 -27.36
CA LEU A 1002 34.08 -44.20 -25.92
C LEU A 1002 32.85 -43.75 -25.11
N ASN A 1003 32.24 -42.63 -25.49
CA ASN A 1003 31.02 -42.13 -24.84
C ASN A 1003 29.81 -43.06 -25.04
N ALA A 1004 29.69 -43.70 -26.21
CA ALA A 1004 28.67 -44.71 -26.47
C ALA A 1004 28.88 -45.95 -25.58
N SER A 1005 30.13 -46.41 -25.44
CA SER A 1005 30.50 -47.53 -24.57
C SER A 1005 30.29 -47.22 -23.08
N ILE A 1006 30.61 -45.99 -22.64
CA ILE A 1006 30.30 -45.50 -21.28
C ILE A 1006 28.78 -45.56 -21.05
N LYS A 1007 27.98 -45.09 -22.02
CA LYS A 1007 26.51 -45.10 -21.90
C LYS A 1007 25.93 -46.52 -21.83
N ASP A 1008 26.47 -47.45 -22.62
CA ASP A 1008 26.08 -48.87 -22.57
C ASP A 1008 26.47 -49.52 -21.24
N LEU A 1009 27.70 -49.33 -20.74
CA LEU A 1009 28.15 -49.84 -19.44
C LEU A 1009 27.33 -49.29 -18.27
N VAL A 1010 27.09 -47.97 -18.24
CA VAL A 1010 26.27 -47.31 -17.21
C VAL A 1010 24.84 -47.81 -17.22
N SER A 1011 24.30 -48.22 -18.37
CA SER A 1011 22.94 -48.75 -18.46
C SER A 1011 22.81 -50.18 -17.93
N ARG A 1012 23.89 -50.99 -17.99
CA ARG A 1012 23.88 -52.41 -17.62
C ARG A 1012 24.37 -52.68 -16.20
N ILE A 1013 25.19 -51.80 -15.64
CA ILE A 1013 25.72 -51.94 -14.28
C ILE A 1013 24.92 -51.05 -13.34
N LYS A 1014 24.30 -51.65 -12.32
CA LYS A 1014 23.63 -50.92 -11.23
C LYS A 1014 24.35 -51.20 -9.92
N VAL A 1015 24.81 -50.14 -9.26
CA VAL A 1015 25.44 -50.22 -7.94
C VAL A 1015 24.49 -49.60 -6.92
N ARG A 1016 23.88 -50.45 -6.10
CA ARG A 1016 22.96 -50.01 -5.04
C ARG A 1016 23.62 -50.13 -3.69
N TRP A 1017 23.38 -49.18 -2.81
CA TRP A 1017 23.81 -49.25 -1.42
C TRP A 1017 22.58 -49.32 -0.51
N GLN A 1018 22.75 -50.02 0.61
CA GLN A 1018 21.79 -50.06 1.70
C GLN A 1018 22.48 -49.63 3.00
N SER A 1019 21.83 -48.81 3.80
CA SER A 1019 22.35 -48.27 5.05
C SER A 1019 21.28 -48.37 6.13
N GLY A 1020 21.61 -49.00 7.26
CA GLY A 1020 20.66 -49.22 8.35
C GLY A 1020 19.42 -50.02 7.95
N ARG A 1021 18.29 -49.76 8.62
CA ARG A 1021 17.04 -50.54 8.43
C ARG A 1021 16.17 -50.06 7.26
N ASN A 1022 16.22 -48.78 6.87
CA ASN A 1022 15.24 -48.18 5.94
C ASN A 1022 15.83 -47.25 4.86
N SER A 1023 17.15 -47.16 4.70
CA SER A 1023 17.77 -46.28 3.68
C SER A 1023 18.45 -47.10 2.58
N SER A 1024 18.08 -46.83 1.34
CA SER A 1024 18.72 -47.40 0.16
C SER A 1024 18.88 -46.34 -0.93
N GLY A 1025 19.96 -46.45 -1.69
CA GLY A 1025 20.23 -45.54 -2.79
C GLY A 1025 20.96 -46.22 -3.93
N GLU A 1026 21.03 -45.51 -5.05
CA GLU A 1026 21.76 -45.93 -6.24
C GLU A 1026 22.92 -44.96 -6.50
N LEU A 1027 24.11 -45.50 -6.63
CA LEU A 1027 25.34 -44.73 -6.82
C LEU A 1027 25.47 -44.32 -8.29
N ASN A 1028 25.74 -43.04 -8.57
CA ASN A 1028 26.02 -42.59 -9.94
C ASN A 1028 27.42 -43.03 -10.38
N ILE A 1029 27.50 -44.12 -11.15
CA ILE A 1029 28.77 -44.69 -11.62
C ILE A 1029 29.32 -44.08 -12.91
N LYS A 1030 28.62 -43.10 -13.51
CA LYS A 1030 28.97 -42.56 -14.83
C LYS A 1030 30.37 -41.94 -14.87
N ASP A 1031 30.67 -41.07 -13.91
CA ASP A 1031 31.96 -40.37 -13.87
C ASP A 1031 33.10 -41.30 -13.47
N ALA A 1032 32.81 -42.29 -12.61
CA ALA A 1032 33.75 -43.34 -12.23
C ALA A 1032 34.10 -44.23 -13.44
N ILE A 1033 33.12 -44.70 -14.21
CA ILE A 1033 33.35 -45.49 -15.43
C ILE A 1033 34.09 -44.65 -16.48
N GLN A 1034 33.70 -43.39 -16.65
CA GLN A 1034 34.38 -42.48 -17.56
C GLN A 1034 35.86 -42.30 -17.18
N ALA A 1035 36.17 -42.07 -15.91
CA ALA A 1035 37.54 -41.98 -15.41
C ALA A 1035 38.33 -43.29 -15.62
N ALA A 1036 37.70 -44.44 -15.34
CA ALA A 1036 38.31 -45.74 -15.50
C ALA A 1036 38.71 -46.03 -16.96
N LEU A 1037 37.84 -45.70 -17.92
CA LEU A 1037 38.10 -45.92 -19.35
C LEU A 1037 39.02 -44.84 -19.93
N GLN A 1038 38.95 -43.59 -19.47
CA GLN A 1038 39.84 -42.51 -19.92
C GLN A 1038 41.31 -42.74 -19.55
N THR A 1039 41.58 -43.35 -18.40
CA THR A 1039 42.96 -43.67 -17.97
C THR A 1039 43.59 -44.80 -18.78
N SER A 1040 42.80 -45.62 -19.49
CA SER A 1040 43.22 -46.84 -20.18
C SER A 1040 42.88 -46.87 -21.68
N VAL A 1041 42.59 -45.71 -22.29
CA VAL A 1041 42.11 -45.56 -23.68
C VAL A 1041 42.99 -46.28 -24.71
N MET A 1042 44.32 -46.19 -24.60
CA MET A 1042 45.23 -46.80 -25.60
C MET A 1042 45.29 -48.33 -25.52
N ASP A 1043 45.09 -48.93 -24.33
CA ASP A 1043 45.06 -50.39 -24.13
C ASP A 1043 43.66 -50.97 -24.43
N ILE A 1044 42.64 -50.12 -24.39
CA ILE A 1044 41.26 -50.49 -24.71
C ILE A 1044 41.01 -50.57 -26.21
N VAL A 1045 41.67 -49.70 -26.99
CA VAL A 1045 41.33 -49.44 -28.39
C VAL A 1045 42.21 -50.19 -29.41
N LEU A 1046 43.41 -50.65 -29.03
CA LEU A 1046 44.34 -51.36 -29.92
C LEU A 1046 44.66 -52.78 -29.41
N PRO A 1047 44.19 -53.88 -30.04
CA PRO A 1047 44.51 -55.26 -29.64
C PRO A 1047 45.98 -55.64 -29.90
N ASP A 1048 46.54 -56.61 -29.16
CA ASP A 1048 47.93 -57.11 -29.34
C ASP A 1048 48.15 -57.61 -30.77
N PRO A 1049 49.17 -57.12 -31.51
CA PRO A 1049 49.37 -57.50 -32.92
C PRO A 1049 49.66 -58.99 -33.08
N LEU A 1050 50.38 -59.58 -32.12
CA LEU A 1050 50.78 -60.98 -32.10
C LEU A 1050 50.36 -61.62 -30.78
N THR A 1051 49.79 -62.81 -30.85
CA THR A 1051 49.57 -63.69 -29.69
C THR A 1051 50.47 -64.91 -29.79
N PHE A 1052 51.09 -65.29 -28.68
CA PHE A 1052 52.00 -66.43 -28.60
C PHE A 1052 51.41 -67.51 -27.70
N GLY A 1053 51.41 -68.75 -28.15
CA GLY A 1053 51.05 -69.92 -27.36
C GLY A 1053 52.13 -71.00 -27.50
N PHE A 1054 52.15 -71.94 -26.55
CA PHE A 1054 52.97 -73.14 -26.66
C PHE A 1054 52.07 -74.36 -26.57
N ARG A 1055 52.41 -75.40 -27.34
CA ARG A 1055 51.67 -76.66 -27.36
C ARG A 1055 52.65 -77.83 -27.34
N LEU A 1056 52.36 -78.82 -26.51
CA LEU A 1056 53.05 -80.10 -26.52
C LEU A 1056 52.52 -80.97 -27.68
N VAL A 1057 53.39 -81.48 -28.54
CA VAL A 1057 53.00 -82.35 -29.67
C VAL A 1057 53.01 -83.79 -29.20
N ARG A 1058 51.84 -84.44 -29.05
CA ARG A 1058 51.78 -85.88 -28.76
C ARG A 1058 51.83 -86.67 -30.08
N ASN A 1059 52.91 -87.43 -30.30
CA ASN A 1059 52.98 -88.40 -31.39
C ASN A 1059 52.01 -89.55 -31.11
N VAL A 1060 50.86 -89.57 -31.78
CA VAL A 1060 49.94 -90.72 -31.76
C VAL A 1060 50.44 -91.72 -32.80
N ILE A 1061 51.14 -92.76 -32.35
CA ILE A 1061 51.38 -93.97 -33.14
C ILE A 1061 50.69 -95.13 -32.43
N GLY A 1062 49.62 -95.63 -33.07
CA GLY A 1062 49.27 -97.06 -33.17
C GLY A 1062 48.97 -97.88 -31.91
N GLU A 1063 47.70 -98.30 -31.85
CA GLU A 1063 47.16 -99.55 -31.30
C GLU A 1063 46.75 -99.69 -29.81
N GLU A 1064 45.65 -100.43 -29.67
CA GLU A 1064 44.71 -100.53 -28.57
C GLU A 1064 45.21 -101.43 -27.43
N SER A 1065 44.99 -101.03 -26.17
CA SER A 1065 44.37 -101.87 -25.12
C SER A 1065 44.37 -101.22 -23.72
N SER A 1066 43.17 -101.22 -23.13
CA SER A 1066 42.81 -101.31 -21.69
C SER A 1066 43.51 -100.43 -20.64
N ASP A 1067 42.70 -99.52 -20.09
CA ASP A 1067 42.59 -99.11 -18.67
C ASP A 1067 43.82 -99.28 -17.77
N LEU A 1068 44.48 -98.15 -17.47
CA LEU A 1068 44.91 -97.70 -16.15
C LEU A 1068 45.51 -96.29 -16.25
N LEU A 1069 45.13 -95.41 -15.32
CA LEU A 1069 45.67 -94.06 -15.08
C LEU A 1069 45.47 -93.03 -16.21
N LYS A 1070 44.28 -92.42 -16.24
CA LYS A 1070 44.15 -91.03 -16.73
C LYS A 1070 44.87 -90.11 -15.73
N THR A 1071 46.18 -89.98 -15.84
CA THR A 1071 46.90 -88.82 -15.31
C THR A 1071 46.49 -87.62 -16.14
N SER A 1072 45.50 -86.90 -15.62
CA SER A 1072 45.36 -85.48 -15.85
C SER A 1072 46.61 -84.80 -15.30
N ASP A 1073 47.56 -84.50 -16.18
CA ASP A 1073 48.36 -83.27 -16.20
C ASP A 1073 49.51 -83.43 -17.19
N GLY A 1074 49.78 -82.38 -17.97
CA GLY A 1074 50.80 -82.37 -19.03
C GLY A 1074 52.24 -82.32 -18.50
N SER A 1075 52.66 -83.31 -17.72
CA SER A 1075 54.03 -83.41 -17.17
C SER A 1075 55.03 -83.90 -18.23
N ILE A 1076 56.14 -83.17 -18.42
CA ILE A 1076 57.26 -83.54 -19.29
C ILE A 1076 58.29 -84.34 -18.48
N LEU A 1077 58.91 -85.38 -19.04
CA LEU A 1077 59.94 -86.17 -18.35
C LEU A 1077 61.36 -85.64 -18.64
N SER A 1078 62.22 -85.61 -17.62
CA SER A 1078 63.64 -85.32 -17.79
C SER A 1078 64.33 -86.43 -18.60
N HIS A 1079 65.35 -86.10 -19.40
CA HIS A 1079 66.08 -87.03 -20.27
C HIS A 1079 65.29 -87.64 -21.44
N GLU A 1080 64.17 -87.04 -21.82
CA GLU A 1080 63.40 -87.38 -23.03
C GLU A 1080 63.35 -86.20 -24.01
N MET A 1081 63.49 -86.48 -25.31
CA MET A 1081 63.37 -85.45 -26.34
C MET A 1081 61.90 -85.12 -26.55
N THR A 1082 61.47 -83.94 -26.10
CA THR A 1082 60.06 -83.56 -26.08
C THR A 1082 59.73 -82.58 -27.21
N PRO A 1083 58.86 -82.94 -28.16
CA PRO A 1083 58.46 -82.06 -29.24
C PRO A 1083 57.43 -81.01 -28.77
N LEU A 1084 57.73 -79.75 -29.06
CA LEU A 1084 56.96 -78.57 -28.69
C LEU A 1084 56.70 -77.70 -29.93
N GLU A 1085 55.55 -77.05 -29.99
CA GLU A 1085 55.21 -76.08 -31.04
C GLU A 1085 54.96 -74.71 -30.40
N VAL A 1086 55.57 -73.65 -30.96
CA VAL A 1086 55.12 -72.27 -30.70
C VAL A 1086 54.03 -71.93 -31.70
N LEU A 1087 52.89 -71.52 -31.17
CA LEU A 1087 51.76 -70.98 -31.91
C LEU A 1087 51.91 -69.47 -31.94
N VAL A 1088 52.03 -68.88 -33.12
CA VAL A 1088 52.06 -67.43 -33.30
C VAL A 1088 50.86 -67.03 -34.13
N ARG A 1089 49.92 -66.30 -33.52
CA ARG A 1089 48.71 -65.80 -34.17
C ARG A 1089 48.86 -64.32 -34.48
N ASN A 1090 48.62 -63.96 -35.73
CA ASN A 1090 48.46 -62.57 -36.14
C ASN A 1090 47.02 -62.13 -35.87
N ASN A 1091 46.83 -61.09 -35.07
CA ASN A 1091 45.51 -60.53 -34.76
C ASN A 1091 45.15 -59.33 -35.65
N THR A 1092 46.05 -58.95 -36.55
CA THR A 1092 45.83 -57.88 -37.52
C THR A 1092 45.27 -58.45 -38.83
N LYS A 1093 44.69 -57.56 -39.66
CA LYS A 1093 44.18 -57.92 -40.99
C LYS A 1093 45.26 -57.85 -42.09
N GLU A 1094 46.50 -57.56 -41.73
CA GLU A 1094 47.63 -57.46 -42.66
C GLU A 1094 48.60 -58.63 -42.49
N MET A 1095 49.35 -58.97 -43.54
CA MET A 1095 50.37 -60.02 -43.46
C MET A 1095 51.61 -59.47 -42.74
N MET A 1096 52.12 -60.19 -41.74
CA MET A 1096 53.26 -59.72 -40.93
C MET A 1096 54.49 -60.59 -41.11
N SER A 1097 55.62 -59.98 -41.48
CA SER A 1097 56.95 -60.63 -41.39
C SER A 1097 57.53 -60.42 -40.01
N ILE A 1098 57.84 -61.53 -39.33
CA ILE A 1098 58.35 -61.55 -37.97
C ILE A 1098 59.65 -62.36 -37.88
N SER A 1099 60.53 -61.97 -36.97
CA SER A 1099 61.69 -62.75 -36.54
C SER A 1099 61.41 -63.33 -35.15
N LEU A 1100 61.04 -64.61 -35.08
CA LEU A 1100 60.68 -65.34 -33.86
C LEU A 1100 61.94 -65.84 -33.13
N SER A 1101 61.93 -65.68 -31.81
CA SER A 1101 62.89 -66.18 -30.83
C SER A 1101 62.16 -66.87 -29.68
N VAL A 1102 62.65 -68.01 -29.24
CA VAL A 1102 62.11 -68.78 -28.12
C VAL A 1102 63.21 -68.94 -27.09
N THR A 1103 62.94 -68.44 -25.88
CA THR A 1103 63.88 -68.53 -24.75
C THR A 1103 63.33 -69.46 -23.69
N CYS A 1104 64.20 -70.27 -23.08
CA CYS A 1104 63.86 -71.11 -21.92
C CYS A 1104 64.64 -70.63 -20.71
N ARG A 1105 63.93 -70.39 -19.61
CA ARG A 1105 64.49 -69.95 -18.33
C ARG A 1105 64.15 -70.90 -17.20
N ASP A 1106 65.00 -70.97 -16.19
CA ASP A 1106 64.74 -71.75 -14.97
C ASP A 1106 63.91 -70.92 -13.97
N VAL A 1107 63.58 -71.51 -12.82
CA VAL A 1107 62.86 -70.85 -11.71
C VAL A 1107 63.59 -69.61 -11.19
N ALA A 1108 64.93 -69.55 -11.32
CA ALA A 1108 65.74 -68.39 -10.94
C ALA A 1108 65.80 -67.31 -12.04
N GLY A 1109 65.20 -67.55 -13.20
CA GLY A 1109 65.15 -66.64 -14.35
C GLY A 1109 66.42 -66.65 -15.22
N GLY A 1110 67.35 -67.57 -15.00
CA GLY A 1110 68.58 -67.74 -15.80
C GLY A 1110 68.30 -68.41 -17.16
N ASN A 1111 69.07 -68.08 -18.19
CA ASN A 1111 68.94 -68.70 -19.52
C ASN A 1111 69.46 -70.16 -19.47
N CYS A 1112 68.62 -71.13 -19.83
CA CYS A 1112 68.96 -72.55 -19.75
C CYS A 1112 69.60 -73.12 -21.02
N ILE A 1113 69.62 -72.34 -22.10
CA ILE A 1113 69.97 -72.77 -23.46
C ILE A 1113 71.39 -72.34 -23.84
N GLU A 1114 71.82 -71.12 -23.46
CA GLU A 1114 73.09 -70.52 -23.88
C GLU A 1114 74.10 -70.39 -22.71
N GLY A 1115 75.34 -70.89 -22.89
CA GLY A 1115 76.47 -70.73 -21.95
C GLY A 1115 77.10 -72.06 -21.46
N ASN A 1116 78.21 -71.98 -20.70
CA ASN A 1116 78.98 -73.15 -20.21
C ASN A 1116 78.24 -74.02 -19.15
N LYS A 1117 76.98 -73.70 -18.81
CA LYS A 1117 76.15 -74.41 -17.82
C LYS A 1117 74.71 -74.64 -18.35
N SER A 1118 74.55 -74.95 -19.64
CA SER A 1118 73.23 -75.23 -20.21
C SER A 1118 72.61 -76.49 -19.57
N THR A 1119 71.37 -76.36 -19.12
CA THR A 1119 70.58 -77.44 -18.49
C THR A 1119 69.49 -78.00 -19.41
N VAL A 1120 69.32 -77.39 -20.59
CA VAL A 1120 68.38 -77.81 -21.63
C VAL A 1120 69.12 -77.86 -22.96
N LEU A 1121 69.07 -79.02 -23.62
CA LEU A 1121 69.50 -79.18 -25.01
C LEU A 1121 68.27 -79.07 -25.92
N TRP A 1122 68.45 -78.69 -27.17
CA TRP A 1122 67.34 -78.54 -28.11
C TRP A 1122 67.70 -79.05 -29.50
N ALA A 1123 66.67 -79.44 -30.25
CA ALA A 1123 66.75 -79.76 -31.67
C ALA A 1123 65.79 -78.83 -32.44
N GLY A 1124 66.30 -78.23 -33.53
CA GLY A 1124 65.60 -77.21 -34.32
C GLY A 1124 66.14 -75.79 -34.13
N VAL A 1125 65.51 -74.81 -34.77
CA VAL A 1125 65.91 -73.39 -34.72
C VAL A 1125 65.02 -72.66 -33.72
N LEU A 1126 65.62 -72.12 -32.65
CA LEU A 1126 64.89 -71.38 -31.60
C LEU A 1126 65.02 -69.87 -31.71
N ASN A 1127 66.12 -69.34 -32.26
CA ASN A 1127 66.38 -67.90 -32.38
C ASN A 1127 66.50 -67.46 -33.84
N GLY A 1128 65.91 -66.30 -34.17
CA GLY A 1128 66.05 -65.65 -35.47
C GLY A 1128 65.24 -66.28 -36.60
N VAL A 1129 64.14 -66.98 -36.31
CA VAL A 1129 63.30 -67.65 -37.30
C VAL A 1129 62.44 -66.62 -38.03
N GLN A 1130 62.68 -66.41 -39.32
CA GLN A 1130 61.87 -65.52 -40.16
C GLN A 1130 60.58 -66.23 -40.57
N ILE A 1131 59.43 -65.71 -40.15
CA ILE A 1131 58.09 -66.27 -40.41
C ILE A 1131 57.21 -65.16 -40.97
N GLU A 1132 56.47 -65.45 -42.04
CA GLU A 1132 55.37 -64.60 -42.50
C GLU A 1132 54.05 -65.13 -41.96
N VAL A 1133 53.36 -64.36 -41.12
CA VAL A 1133 52.09 -64.75 -40.48
C VAL A 1133 50.91 -64.08 -41.19
N PRO A 1134 50.03 -64.86 -41.88
CA PRO A 1134 48.87 -64.32 -42.57
C PRO A 1134 47.88 -63.61 -41.63
N PRO A 1135 47.05 -62.70 -42.17
CA PRO A 1135 46.01 -62.00 -41.43
C PRO A 1135 45.10 -62.93 -40.63
N LEU A 1136 44.86 -62.62 -39.35
CA LEU A 1136 43.91 -63.34 -38.49
C LEU A 1136 44.13 -64.88 -38.41
N GLN A 1137 45.31 -65.37 -38.76
CA GLN A 1137 45.67 -66.78 -38.76
C GLN A 1137 46.78 -67.09 -37.74
N GLU A 1138 46.84 -68.37 -37.35
CA GLU A 1138 47.84 -68.91 -36.43
C GLU A 1138 48.82 -69.79 -37.22
N ILE A 1139 50.11 -69.52 -37.06
CA ILE A 1139 51.20 -70.36 -37.57
C ILE A 1139 51.82 -71.14 -36.43
N LYS A 1140 52.30 -72.35 -36.74
CA LYS A 1140 52.96 -73.25 -35.81
C LYS A 1140 54.43 -73.39 -36.20
N HIS A 1141 55.32 -73.19 -35.24
CA HIS A 1141 56.75 -73.45 -35.40
C HIS A 1141 57.17 -74.60 -34.49
N PRO A 1142 57.48 -75.80 -35.04
CA PRO A 1142 57.87 -76.96 -34.24
C PRO A 1142 59.36 -76.91 -33.86
N PHE A 1143 59.67 -77.32 -32.64
CA PHE A 1143 61.02 -77.53 -32.11
C PHE A 1143 60.98 -78.67 -31.08
N SER A 1144 62.13 -79.16 -30.61
CA SER A 1144 62.17 -80.15 -29.53
C SER A 1144 63.16 -79.74 -28.45
N MET A 1145 62.82 -79.98 -27.19
CA MET A 1145 63.68 -79.70 -26.05
C MET A 1145 63.95 -80.98 -25.26
N TYR A 1146 65.18 -81.11 -24.77
CA TYR A 1146 65.68 -82.21 -23.96
C TYR A 1146 66.19 -81.63 -22.63
N PHE A 1147 65.45 -81.86 -21.57
CA PHE A 1147 65.73 -81.31 -20.25
C PHE A 1147 66.66 -82.25 -19.46
N LEU A 1148 67.81 -81.74 -18.99
CA LEU A 1148 68.81 -82.53 -18.26
C LEU A 1148 68.52 -82.63 -16.75
N VAL A 1149 67.68 -81.75 -16.21
CA VAL A 1149 67.39 -81.65 -14.78
C VAL A 1149 65.88 -81.53 -14.59
N PRO A 1150 65.26 -82.25 -13.65
CA PRO A 1150 63.86 -82.04 -13.29
C PRO A 1150 63.68 -80.71 -12.55
N GLY A 1151 62.57 -80.03 -12.82
CA GLY A 1151 62.26 -78.71 -12.26
C GLY A 1151 61.23 -77.96 -13.09
N GLU A 1152 60.91 -76.74 -12.66
CA GLU A 1152 60.04 -75.85 -13.42
C GLU A 1152 60.85 -74.94 -14.35
N TYR A 1153 60.45 -74.93 -15.62
CA TYR A 1153 61.03 -74.11 -16.66
C TYR A 1153 59.98 -73.16 -17.23
N THR A 1154 60.42 -72.02 -17.73
CA THR A 1154 59.55 -71.02 -18.34
C THR A 1154 60.00 -70.77 -19.77
N LEU A 1155 59.14 -71.13 -20.72
CA LEU A 1155 59.31 -70.84 -22.15
C LEU A 1155 58.69 -69.49 -22.48
N ILE A 1156 59.41 -68.67 -23.25
CA ILE A 1156 58.94 -67.36 -23.66
C ILE A 1156 59.22 -67.17 -25.15
N GLY A 1157 58.15 -67.05 -25.93
CA GLY A 1157 58.21 -66.65 -27.33
C GLY A 1157 58.31 -65.14 -27.43
N ALA A 1158 59.20 -64.65 -28.27
CA ALA A 1158 59.34 -63.24 -28.58
C ALA A 1158 59.53 -63.09 -30.09
N ALA A 1159 58.96 -62.05 -30.69
CA ALA A 1159 59.15 -61.78 -32.10
C ALA A 1159 59.43 -60.30 -32.36
N VAL A 1160 60.35 -60.04 -33.28
CA VAL A 1160 60.58 -58.71 -33.84
C VAL A 1160 59.80 -58.58 -35.14
N ILE A 1161 58.91 -57.60 -35.25
CA ILE A 1161 58.18 -57.30 -36.49
C ILE A 1161 59.09 -56.46 -37.39
N ASN A 1162 59.43 -56.98 -38.56
CA ASN A 1162 60.38 -56.32 -39.47
C ASN A 1162 59.75 -55.13 -40.21
N ASN A 1163 58.45 -55.20 -40.53
CA ASN A 1163 57.70 -54.17 -41.29
C ASN A 1163 56.47 -53.67 -40.50
N ALA A 1164 56.67 -53.03 -39.35
CA ALA A 1164 55.56 -52.58 -38.51
C ALA A 1164 54.85 -51.34 -39.10
N THR A 1165 53.51 -51.37 -39.16
CA THR A 1165 52.68 -50.21 -39.54
C THR A 1165 52.75 -49.09 -38.50
N GLU A 1166 52.43 -47.85 -38.92
CA GLU A 1166 52.45 -46.66 -38.05
C GLU A 1166 51.51 -46.82 -36.82
N VAL A 1167 50.42 -47.59 -36.95
CA VAL A 1167 49.53 -47.94 -35.83
C VAL A 1167 50.23 -48.80 -34.78
N LEU A 1168 51.03 -49.78 -35.21
CA LEU A 1168 51.80 -50.65 -34.32
C LEU A 1168 52.99 -49.91 -33.67
N LYS A 1169 53.61 -48.97 -34.38
CA LYS A 1169 54.65 -48.09 -33.84
C LYS A 1169 54.09 -47.11 -32.79
N ALA A 1170 52.90 -46.55 -33.04
CA ALA A 1170 52.21 -45.66 -32.10
C ALA A 1170 51.89 -46.37 -30.78
N ARG A 1171 51.48 -47.64 -30.82
CA ARG A 1171 51.29 -48.47 -29.64
C ARG A 1171 52.59 -48.68 -28.86
N ALA A 1172 53.69 -48.98 -29.55
CA ALA A 1172 54.99 -49.24 -28.91
C ALA A 1172 55.68 -47.98 -28.35
N LYS A 1173 55.04 -46.79 -28.44
CA LYS A 1173 55.57 -45.48 -28.02
C LYS A 1173 56.96 -45.18 -28.59
N MET A 1174 57.24 -45.65 -29.81
CA MET A 1174 58.54 -45.41 -30.47
C MET A 1174 58.53 -44.07 -31.22
N SER A 1175 59.60 -43.30 -31.07
CA SER A 1175 59.75 -41.97 -31.67
C SER A 1175 60.61 -41.95 -32.94
N SER A 1176 61.24 -43.07 -33.33
CA SER A 1176 62.09 -43.17 -34.52
C SER A 1176 61.40 -43.95 -35.66
N PRO A 1177 61.53 -43.51 -36.92
CA PRO A 1177 60.86 -44.14 -38.06
C PRO A 1177 61.45 -45.51 -38.47
N GLU A 1178 62.71 -45.80 -38.10
CA GLU A 1178 63.43 -47.03 -38.44
C GLU A 1178 63.43 -48.12 -37.34
N GLY A 1179 62.72 -47.92 -36.23
CA GLY A 1179 62.66 -48.90 -35.13
C GLY A 1179 61.80 -50.12 -35.45
N SER A 1180 62.29 -51.34 -35.15
CA SER A 1180 61.52 -52.58 -35.24
C SER A 1180 60.68 -52.81 -33.97
N VAL A 1181 59.44 -53.30 -34.12
CA VAL A 1181 58.52 -53.51 -32.99
C VAL A 1181 58.80 -54.87 -32.35
N PHE A 1182 59.19 -54.87 -31.08
CA PHE A 1182 59.43 -56.09 -30.30
C PHE A 1182 58.16 -56.51 -29.56
N CYS A 1183 57.65 -57.70 -29.87
CA CYS A 1183 56.52 -58.33 -29.19
C CYS A 1183 57.02 -59.50 -28.34
N ARG A 1184 56.57 -59.58 -27.10
CA ARG A 1184 56.90 -60.70 -26.20
C ARG A 1184 55.63 -61.40 -25.77
N GLY A 1185 55.59 -62.70 -25.92
CA GLY A 1185 54.51 -63.56 -25.46
C GLY A 1185 54.53 -63.77 -23.95
N PRO A 1186 53.41 -64.22 -23.37
CA PRO A 1186 53.37 -64.56 -21.95
C PRO A 1186 54.30 -65.74 -21.64
N PRO A 1187 54.77 -65.85 -20.38
CA PRO A 1187 55.54 -67.00 -19.94
C PRO A 1187 54.69 -68.27 -19.96
N PHE A 1188 55.22 -69.33 -20.56
CA PHE A 1188 54.63 -70.66 -20.57
C PHE A 1188 55.42 -71.57 -19.62
N HIS A 1189 54.76 -71.96 -18.53
CA HIS A 1189 55.38 -72.81 -17.51
C HIS A 1189 55.35 -74.27 -17.91
N VAL A 1190 56.50 -74.92 -17.79
CA VAL A 1190 56.73 -76.33 -18.09
C VAL A 1190 57.23 -77.00 -16.82
N SER A 1191 56.48 -77.94 -16.29
CA SER A 1191 56.92 -78.79 -15.18
C SER A 1191 57.59 -80.04 -15.74
N VAL A 1192 58.88 -80.18 -15.48
CA VAL A 1192 59.68 -81.35 -15.87
C VAL A 1192 59.85 -82.24 -14.65
N VAL A 1193 59.28 -83.43 -14.70
CA VAL A 1193 59.32 -84.43 -13.64
C VAL A 1193 60.54 -85.33 -13.86
N GLY A 1194 61.19 -85.73 -12.76
CA GLY A 1194 62.34 -86.64 -12.82
C GLY A 1194 61.95 -87.98 -13.41
N ALA A 1195 62.71 -88.47 -14.39
CA ALA A 1195 62.60 -89.86 -14.83
C ALA A 1195 63.02 -90.75 -13.66
N VAL A 1196 62.14 -91.69 -13.27
CA VAL A 1196 62.45 -92.72 -12.25
C VAL A 1196 63.33 -93.80 -12.87
#